data_AF-A0A8T2GTK8-F1
#
_entry.id   AF-A0A8T2GTK8-F1
#
_cell.length_a   1.000
_cell.length_b   1.000
_cell.length_c   1.000
_cell.angle_alpha   90.00
_cell.angle_beta   90.00
_cell.angle_gamma   90.00
#
_symmetry.space_group_name_H-M   'P 1'
#
loop_
_entity.id
_entity.type
_entity.pdbx_description
1 polymer ?
#
loop_
_entity_poly.entity_id
_entity_poly.type
_entity_poly.pdbx_seq_one_letter_code
_entity_poly.pdbx_strand_id
1 'polypeptide(L)'
;MAPLLPLLVEDPEEAKIQKLVHGYFAEGDYIKALEVIEDSISTRGKEKVPAMVHYLQGCFFYEQGTKTENSDMKFPFLLASVECFTEDCGVHAYSAIALLELGKLIGSASFYKKALNIAKEGLSFIASFGGLNLSEENTKSSLENVVLVAESMIPKLQGSVRSDSDTAATEAMIEAADSMVLLQKMSEPKLRESKNIRDSIRSDLETAAGKRLRSYWASMDVESKRNFMKVSIAKLTAYVERLYGRVGLDALDQVLDSARINRKWKFWMCRSCSLKFYYPKKFRSHLEQEHAAKFKPSTTKHMAQRVDEVWAGMISVAGWEPVDVVAAVEMIKTQLESVKEFVYENGWSKNWPLAVDEERSKLLKEIQSLLLLFQERKILSCSIRDWMMQLTVKHLAQLEISEHNLSSKCRLVETPQSICFLECHELNQILDLLKRINCERVDGTELVSNATDSLCGRLRVKEKIEFDHEFSFMLLDKRLLRGKIASFDDEGIIDVCDHNVHYTKTHPQGDDTITWLLDYPLIDESFEFPRSIRAHNLEICVAVLRAIHFTCATLGTKYAKKLQILNYDAALIDAKNLCILEDERRKNVPEDQWHTYASLLCDKCEERLVIDAGDSHTTKLCLCAVRDVLEKASHPTFEFSDLEDCMTLIHGHKNLNDDTVLKSIDLLKSVVTNKVPVADSKILLIENSRTNLLNDLVKLSVFDYRSYILHLLKRYQRDELDEIVDMDAKTKLAAAQAEHLSEEKQEKGKKSGSNKKKNRSNKRTSASMSKDDVHESSVNLEPKVTPPSPKSTEEDSMEPEDTLSSERGRLEISSNTKSQDETAKDMENMPGEDLLSENLESAHKKVTRYNSALDMTLKALLNIKVLQEDLVHNRQLFHGNLEEQVPCALKDFFSAVVSEQIKEDELYSYLLSNLLASLEEVHSLSSDADEVVVTILEFLHWWKSPEKESLVTRLFTLEEYERMRCTKCRRNPNYPEQSSYGIVMAANSIRNLKCAFGNMKFEEILTVIRMEDEMICDVKTGGCGKTNFVHHVLSRCPPIFTIVLEWEKNETETEISETAKALAWEIDISRLYEGLEEPNTNYRLVSMIGCGEEGEHICMAYKTNRWVSLRHESLLEEGVGNWKNVVRICGERRVRPEILFYEAAYK
;
A
#
# COMPACT_ATOMS: atom_id res chain seq x y z
N MET A 1 -23.73 -24.24 -16.14
CA MET A 1 -23.92 -23.80 -17.54
C MET A 1 -23.56 -24.95 -18.48
N ALA A 2 -24.19 -25.05 -19.65
CA ALA A 2 -23.68 -25.91 -20.73
C ALA A 2 -22.65 -25.13 -21.57
N PRO A 3 -21.58 -25.77 -22.10
CA PRO A 3 -20.54 -25.06 -22.84
C PRO A 3 -21.06 -24.64 -24.23
N LEU A 4 -21.10 -23.33 -24.46
CA LEU A 4 -21.24 -22.73 -25.78
C LEU A 4 -19.83 -22.28 -26.19
N LEU A 5 -19.38 -22.70 -27.38
CA LEU A 5 -18.01 -22.62 -27.93
C LEU A 5 -16.93 -23.56 -27.32
N PRO A 6 -16.79 -24.78 -27.88
CA PRO A 6 -15.54 -25.54 -27.88
C PRO A 6 -14.77 -25.27 -29.20
N LEU A 7 -13.98 -24.19 -29.26
CA LEU A 7 -13.03 -23.98 -30.36
C LEU A 7 -11.60 -23.92 -29.83
N LEU A 8 -10.79 -24.88 -30.29
CA LEU A 8 -9.33 -24.97 -30.16
C LEU A 8 -8.76 -25.10 -28.72
N VAL A 9 -9.10 -26.20 -28.04
CA VAL A 9 -8.20 -26.76 -27.01
C VAL A 9 -7.29 -27.79 -27.68
N GLU A 10 -6.15 -27.32 -28.20
CA GLU A 10 -5.08 -28.19 -28.74
C GLU A 10 -4.04 -28.60 -27.68
N ASP A 11 -3.97 -27.88 -26.55
CA ASP A 11 -3.05 -28.20 -25.43
C ASP A 11 -3.64 -29.30 -24.50
N PRO A 12 -3.00 -30.47 -24.36
CA PRO A 12 -3.42 -31.50 -23.41
C PRO A 12 -3.26 -31.10 -21.93
N GLU A 13 -2.59 -30.00 -21.58
CA GLU A 13 -2.62 -29.45 -20.22
C GLU A 13 -3.87 -28.62 -19.93
N GLU A 14 -4.32 -27.79 -20.88
CA GLU A 14 -5.57 -27.03 -20.76
C GLU A 14 -6.77 -27.95 -20.54
N ALA A 15 -6.84 -29.06 -21.28
CA ALA A 15 -7.85 -30.08 -21.10
C ALA A 15 -7.83 -30.72 -19.70
N LYS A 16 -6.66 -30.83 -19.04
CA LYS A 16 -6.56 -31.30 -17.65
C LYS A 16 -7.10 -30.26 -16.67
N ILE A 17 -6.70 -29.00 -16.83
CA ILE A 17 -7.15 -27.89 -15.97
C ILE A 17 -8.67 -27.75 -16.05
N GLN A 18 -9.22 -27.71 -17.27
CA GLN A 18 -10.66 -27.65 -17.50
C GLN A 18 -11.41 -28.82 -16.84
N LYS A 19 -10.90 -30.05 -17.00
CA LYS A 19 -11.51 -31.24 -16.38
C LYS A 19 -11.45 -31.20 -14.85
N LEU A 20 -10.35 -30.71 -14.28
CA LEU A 20 -10.16 -30.58 -12.83
C LEU A 20 -11.10 -29.51 -12.23
N VAL A 21 -11.19 -28.34 -12.86
CA VAL A 21 -12.09 -27.25 -12.48
C VAL A 21 -13.56 -27.68 -12.55
N HIS A 22 -13.97 -28.35 -13.65
CA HIS A 22 -15.33 -28.90 -13.74
C HIS A 22 -15.62 -30.02 -12.73
N GLY A 23 -14.61 -30.80 -12.33
CA GLY A 23 -14.73 -31.78 -11.25
C GLY A 23 -15.11 -31.10 -9.93
N TYR A 24 -14.33 -30.11 -9.51
CA TYR A 24 -14.62 -29.34 -8.29
C TYR A 24 -15.96 -28.60 -8.35
N PHE A 25 -16.37 -28.06 -9.50
CA PHE A 25 -17.72 -27.49 -9.65
C PHE A 25 -18.85 -28.52 -9.54
N ALA A 26 -18.65 -29.75 -10.01
CA ALA A 26 -19.62 -30.83 -9.85
C ALA A 26 -19.71 -31.34 -8.39
N GLU A 27 -18.61 -31.25 -7.65
CA GLU A 27 -18.52 -31.57 -6.22
C GLU A 27 -18.99 -30.43 -5.30
N GLY A 28 -19.13 -29.21 -5.83
CA GLY A 28 -19.52 -28.00 -5.09
C GLY A 28 -18.35 -27.29 -4.38
N ASP A 29 -17.11 -27.71 -4.60
CA ASP A 29 -15.91 -27.04 -4.05
C ASP A 29 -15.46 -25.87 -4.94
N TYR A 30 -16.28 -24.84 -4.94
CA TYR A 30 -16.07 -23.59 -5.66
C TYR A 30 -14.74 -22.89 -5.31
N ILE A 31 -14.29 -22.99 -4.06
CA ILE A 31 -13.03 -22.41 -3.60
C ILE A 31 -11.84 -23.15 -4.19
N LYS A 32 -11.85 -24.49 -4.17
CA LYS A 32 -10.75 -25.29 -4.72
C LYS A 32 -10.65 -25.15 -6.25
N ALA A 33 -11.78 -25.03 -6.93
CA ALA A 33 -11.81 -24.68 -8.36
C ALA A 33 -11.11 -23.34 -8.63
N LEU A 34 -11.37 -22.30 -7.82
CA LEU A 34 -10.72 -20.99 -7.98
C LEU A 34 -9.23 -21.01 -7.61
N GLU A 35 -8.80 -21.77 -6.59
CA GLU A 35 -7.36 -21.95 -6.29
C GLU A 35 -6.62 -22.54 -7.51
N VAL A 36 -7.19 -23.56 -8.17
CA VAL A 36 -6.60 -24.19 -9.38
C VAL A 36 -6.51 -23.22 -10.56
N ILE A 37 -7.54 -22.37 -10.74
CA ILE A 37 -7.54 -21.32 -11.78
C ILE A 37 -6.42 -20.30 -11.51
N GLU A 38 -6.32 -19.78 -10.29
CA GLU A 38 -5.28 -18.80 -9.93
C GLU A 38 -3.86 -19.37 -9.98
N ASP A 39 -3.67 -20.65 -9.63
CA ASP A 39 -2.38 -21.35 -9.80
C ASP A 39 -1.98 -21.49 -11.27
N SER A 40 -2.93 -21.81 -12.15
CA SER A 40 -2.69 -21.84 -13.61
C SER A 40 -2.30 -20.47 -14.17
N ILE A 41 -2.97 -19.40 -13.71
CA ILE A 41 -2.67 -18.01 -14.09
C ILE A 41 -1.27 -17.60 -13.58
N SER A 42 -0.97 -17.90 -12.30
CA SER A 42 0.28 -17.48 -11.65
C SER A 42 1.52 -18.22 -12.18
N THR A 43 1.37 -19.46 -12.66
CA THR A 43 2.50 -20.27 -13.17
C THR A 43 2.84 -20.00 -14.62
N ARG A 44 1.85 -19.67 -15.47
CA ARG A 44 2.08 -19.40 -16.91
C ARG A 44 2.50 -17.95 -17.19
N GLY A 45 2.11 -16.99 -16.34
CA GLY A 45 2.34 -15.55 -16.51
C GLY A 45 1.37 -14.94 -17.53
N LYS A 46 1.07 -13.63 -17.40
CA LYS A 46 -0.07 -12.99 -18.10
C LYS A 46 -0.11 -13.21 -19.62
N GLU A 47 1.03 -13.23 -20.30
CA GLU A 47 1.11 -13.34 -21.76
C GLU A 47 0.96 -14.78 -22.29
N LYS A 48 0.78 -15.78 -21.41
CA LYS A 48 0.68 -17.21 -21.77
C LYS A 48 -0.49 -17.91 -21.08
N VAL A 49 -1.44 -17.16 -20.51
CA VAL A 49 -2.68 -17.73 -19.97
C VAL A 49 -3.64 -18.01 -21.13
N PRO A 50 -4.13 -19.25 -21.29
CA PRO A 50 -5.11 -19.56 -22.33
C PRO A 50 -6.45 -18.87 -22.07
N ALA A 51 -7.10 -18.40 -23.13
CA ALA A 51 -8.42 -17.76 -23.06
C ALA A 51 -9.46 -18.61 -22.30
N MET A 52 -9.38 -19.94 -22.43
CA MET A 52 -10.22 -20.91 -21.70
C MET A 52 -10.11 -20.79 -20.16
N VAL A 53 -8.94 -20.44 -19.62
CA VAL A 53 -8.75 -20.27 -18.16
C VAL A 53 -9.44 -18.98 -17.68
N HIS A 54 -9.34 -17.90 -18.45
CA HIS A 54 -10.07 -16.66 -18.20
C HIS A 54 -11.59 -16.86 -18.36
N TYR A 55 -12.04 -17.61 -19.37
CA TYR A 55 -13.44 -17.98 -19.54
C TYR A 55 -14.01 -18.74 -18.32
N LEU A 56 -13.29 -19.76 -17.82
CA LEU A 56 -13.70 -20.51 -16.62
C LEU A 56 -13.79 -19.60 -15.38
N GLN A 57 -12.87 -18.64 -15.24
CA GLN A 57 -12.90 -17.65 -14.17
C GLN A 57 -14.07 -16.66 -14.31
N GLY A 58 -14.40 -16.25 -15.55
CA GLY A 58 -15.56 -15.42 -15.84
C GLY A 58 -16.86 -16.13 -15.48
N CYS A 59 -17.01 -17.40 -15.87
CA CYS A 59 -18.16 -18.23 -15.51
C CYS A 59 -18.33 -18.35 -14.00
N PHE A 60 -17.23 -18.59 -13.26
CA PHE A 60 -17.22 -18.63 -11.81
C PHE A 60 -17.80 -17.36 -11.19
N PHE A 61 -17.25 -16.21 -11.55
CA PHE A 61 -17.68 -14.93 -10.98
C PHE A 61 -19.09 -14.53 -11.40
N TYR A 62 -19.51 -14.87 -12.62
CA TYR A 62 -20.88 -14.66 -13.07
C TYR A 62 -21.87 -15.52 -12.26
N GLU A 63 -21.54 -16.79 -12.00
CA GLU A 63 -22.37 -17.68 -11.19
C GLU A 63 -22.47 -17.19 -9.73
N GLN A 64 -21.37 -16.77 -9.10
CA GLN A 64 -21.39 -16.19 -7.75
C GLN A 64 -22.15 -14.85 -7.70
N GLY A 65 -22.01 -13.99 -8.72
CA GLY A 65 -22.78 -12.74 -8.84
C GLY A 65 -24.28 -12.96 -9.04
N THR A 66 -24.70 -14.03 -9.71
CA THR A 66 -26.12 -14.35 -9.90
C THR A 66 -26.76 -15.05 -8.70
N LYS A 67 -26.00 -15.83 -7.92
CA LYS A 67 -26.46 -16.45 -6.66
C LYS A 67 -26.55 -15.48 -5.48
N THR A 68 -25.74 -14.42 -5.47
CA THR A 68 -25.61 -13.53 -4.31
C THR A 68 -26.77 -12.53 -4.22
N GLU A 69 -27.53 -12.57 -3.11
CA GLU A 69 -28.62 -11.61 -2.85
C GLU A 69 -28.13 -10.21 -2.42
N ASN A 70 -26.94 -10.11 -1.83
CA ASN A 70 -26.37 -8.83 -1.38
C ASN A 70 -25.82 -8.03 -2.57
N SER A 71 -26.39 -6.86 -2.85
CA SER A 71 -25.96 -5.92 -3.90
C SER A 71 -24.47 -5.62 -3.89
N ASP A 72 -23.92 -5.42 -2.70
CA ASP A 72 -22.54 -4.92 -2.51
C ASP A 72 -21.53 -6.01 -2.87
N MET A 73 -21.87 -7.28 -2.59
CA MET A 73 -21.09 -8.45 -2.97
C MET A 73 -21.35 -8.88 -4.42
N LYS A 74 -22.57 -8.70 -4.93
CA LYS A 74 -22.93 -9.01 -6.33
C LYS A 74 -22.16 -8.16 -7.34
N PHE A 75 -21.95 -6.87 -7.03
CA PHE A 75 -21.25 -5.94 -7.92
C PHE A 75 -19.81 -6.37 -8.28
N PRO A 76 -18.87 -6.61 -7.33
CA PRO A 76 -17.50 -7.00 -7.64
C PRO A 76 -17.42 -8.32 -8.41
N PHE A 77 -18.28 -9.30 -8.11
CA PHE A 77 -18.33 -10.56 -8.87
C PHE A 77 -18.77 -10.34 -10.33
N LEU A 78 -19.86 -9.60 -10.57
CA LEU A 78 -20.27 -9.30 -11.94
C LEU A 78 -19.19 -8.50 -12.69
N LEU A 79 -18.55 -7.51 -12.04
CA LEU A 79 -17.47 -6.72 -12.65
C LEU A 79 -16.23 -7.55 -12.97
N ALA A 80 -15.84 -8.48 -12.09
CA ALA A 80 -14.78 -9.44 -12.34
C ALA A 80 -15.08 -10.35 -13.53
N SER A 81 -16.33 -10.82 -13.64
CA SER A 81 -16.73 -11.65 -14.78
C SER A 81 -16.57 -10.94 -16.13
N VAL A 82 -16.90 -9.64 -16.21
CA VAL A 82 -16.71 -8.84 -17.42
C VAL A 82 -15.25 -8.80 -17.86
N GLU A 83 -14.32 -8.60 -16.93
CA GLU A 83 -12.89 -8.53 -17.22
C GLU A 83 -12.35 -9.88 -17.69
N CYS A 84 -12.75 -10.97 -17.04
CA CYS A 84 -12.37 -12.31 -17.43
C CYS A 84 -12.90 -12.69 -18.82
N PHE A 85 -14.10 -12.22 -19.20
CA PHE A 85 -14.68 -12.45 -20.52
C PHE A 85 -14.16 -11.47 -21.61
N THR A 86 -13.43 -10.39 -21.26
CA THR A 86 -12.79 -9.53 -22.27
C THR A 86 -11.55 -10.17 -22.92
N GLU A 87 -11.03 -11.27 -22.37
CA GLU A 87 -9.95 -12.08 -22.97
C GLU A 87 -10.49 -13.32 -23.74
N ASP A 88 -11.82 -13.41 -23.94
CA ASP A 88 -12.49 -14.49 -24.69
C ASP A 88 -12.34 -14.34 -26.23
N CYS A 89 -12.66 -15.40 -26.98
CA CYS A 89 -12.42 -15.59 -28.42
C CYS A 89 -13.28 -14.70 -29.36
N GLY A 90 -13.24 -13.37 -29.18
CA GLY A 90 -13.68 -12.35 -30.14
C GLY A 90 -15.17 -11.99 -30.16
N VAL A 91 -16.06 -12.83 -29.61
CA VAL A 91 -17.51 -12.55 -29.58
C VAL A 91 -17.92 -11.75 -28.33
N HIS A 92 -17.20 -11.93 -27.21
CA HIS A 92 -17.38 -11.24 -25.92
C HIS A 92 -18.84 -11.15 -25.41
N ALA A 93 -19.71 -12.09 -25.78
CA ALA A 93 -21.13 -12.02 -25.48
C ALA A 93 -21.42 -12.05 -23.97
N TYR A 94 -20.67 -12.85 -23.22
CA TYR A 94 -20.79 -12.89 -21.76
C TYR A 94 -20.36 -11.57 -21.09
N SER A 95 -19.36 -10.86 -21.64
CA SER A 95 -19.00 -9.50 -21.21
C SER A 95 -20.17 -8.54 -21.41
N ALA A 96 -20.84 -8.60 -22.57
CA ALA A 96 -21.99 -7.74 -22.89
C ALA A 96 -23.18 -8.02 -21.95
N ILE A 97 -23.47 -9.28 -21.65
CA ILE A 97 -24.52 -9.69 -20.71
C ILE A 97 -24.18 -9.23 -19.27
N ALA A 98 -22.97 -9.47 -18.78
CA ALA A 98 -22.56 -9.05 -17.45
C ALA A 98 -22.54 -7.51 -17.30
N LEU A 99 -22.16 -6.76 -18.34
CA LEU A 99 -22.28 -5.31 -18.39
C LEU A 99 -23.74 -4.82 -18.39
N LEU A 100 -24.67 -5.56 -19.01
CA LEU A 100 -26.10 -5.27 -18.94
C LEU A 100 -26.62 -5.42 -17.50
N GLU A 101 -26.25 -6.50 -16.81
CA GLU A 101 -26.63 -6.74 -15.41
C GLU A 101 -26.02 -5.72 -14.45
N LEU A 102 -24.77 -5.29 -14.66
CA LEU A 102 -24.18 -4.16 -13.93
C LEU A 102 -24.93 -2.84 -14.20
N GLY A 103 -25.35 -2.61 -15.44
CA GLY A 103 -26.20 -1.48 -15.84
C GLY A 103 -27.53 -1.47 -15.08
N LYS A 104 -28.20 -2.61 -14.98
CA LYS A 104 -29.43 -2.79 -14.19
C LYS A 104 -29.20 -2.55 -12.70
N LEU A 105 -28.14 -3.14 -12.14
CA LEU A 105 -27.87 -3.14 -10.69
C LEU A 105 -27.65 -1.75 -10.10
N ILE A 106 -26.94 -0.86 -10.82
CA ILE A 106 -26.59 0.48 -10.33
C ILE A 106 -27.14 1.65 -11.16
N GLY A 107 -28.04 1.37 -12.12
CA GLY A 107 -28.64 2.40 -12.99
C GLY A 107 -27.64 3.15 -13.88
N SER A 108 -26.48 2.57 -14.20
CA SER A 108 -25.40 3.28 -14.90
C SER A 108 -25.56 3.22 -16.41
N ALA A 109 -25.97 4.34 -17.02
CA ALA A 109 -25.99 4.53 -18.48
C ALA A 109 -24.61 4.30 -19.13
N SER A 110 -23.51 4.35 -18.37
CA SER A 110 -22.17 4.04 -18.87
C SER A 110 -21.93 2.54 -19.09
N PHE A 111 -22.47 1.68 -18.22
CA PHE A 111 -22.40 0.23 -18.39
C PHE A 111 -23.32 -0.24 -19.53
N TYR A 112 -24.54 0.29 -19.63
CA TYR A 112 -25.42 0.04 -20.79
C TYR A 112 -24.76 0.41 -22.12
N LYS A 113 -24.04 1.54 -22.21
CA LYS A 113 -23.29 1.92 -23.43
C LYS A 113 -22.13 0.98 -23.74
N LYS A 114 -21.40 0.49 -22.73
CA LYS A 114 -20.38 -0.55 -22.94
C LYS A 114 -21.00 -1.86 -23.45
N ALA A 115 -22.10 -2.31 -22.82
CA ALA A 115 -22.84 -3.51 -23.23
C ALA A 115 -23.33 -3.42 -24.68
N LEU A 116 -23.94 -2.29 -25.06
CA LEU A 116 -24.45 -2.03 -26.40
C LEU A 116 -23.36 -2.09 -27.48
N ASN A 117 -22.19 -1.48 -27.22
CA ASN A 117 -21.08 -1.49 -28.17
C ASN A 117 -20.54 -2.91 -28.40
N ILE A 118 -20.23 -3.63 -27.32
CA ILE A 118 -19.71 -5.00 -27.41
C ILE A 118 -20.73 -5.93 -28.08
N ALA A 119 -22.04 -5.76 -27.79
CA ALA A 119 -23.07 -6.54 -28.45
C ALA A 119 -23.17 -6.27 -29.97
N LYS A 120 -23.00 -5.01 -30.40
CA LYS A 120 -22.98 -4.66 -31.83
C LYS A 120 -21.72 -5.17 -32.54
N GLU A 121 -20.56 -5.09 -31.90
CA GLU A 121 -19.30 -5.66 -32.39
C GLU A 121 -19.42 -7.19 -32.54
N GLY A 122 -19.92 -7.88 -31.52
CA GLY A 122 -20.17 -9.33 -31.54
C GLY A 122 -21.18 -9.76 -32.60
N LEU A 123 -22.27 -9.00 -32.80
CA LEU A 123 -23.24 -9.26 -33.88
C LEU A 123 -22.63 -9.07 -35.28
N SER A 124 -21.80 -8.03 -35.46
CA SER A 124 -21.08 -7.81 -36.71
C SER A 124 -20.07 -8.92 -37.01
N PHE A 125 -19.42 -9.45 -35.97
CA PHE A 125 -18.52 -10.60 -36.08
C PHE A 125 -19.28 -11.88 -36.44
N ILE A 126 -20.39 -12.19 -35.75
CA ILE A 126 -21.24 -13.36 -36.06
C ILE A 126 -21.81 -13.27 -37.49
N ALA A 127 -22.16 -12.08 -37.97
CA ALA A 127 -22.64 -11.86 -39.33
C ALA A 127 -21.59 -12.16 -40.43
N SER A 128 -20.31 -12.33 -40.08
CA SER A 128 -19.25 -12.73 -41.03
C SER A 128 -19.23 -14.24 -41.33
N PHE A 129 -19.94 -15.07 -40.55
CA PHE A 129 -19.97 -16.52 -40.76
C PHE A 129 -20.92 -16.94 -41.89
N GLY A 130 -20.49 -17.91 -42.70
CA GLY A 130 -21.26 -18.46 -43.82
C GLY A 130 -22.44 -19.38 -43.44
N GLY A 131 -22.85 -19.38 -42.17
CA GLY A 131 -23.90 -20.22 -41.59
C GLY A 131 -23.65 -20.45 -40.10
N LEU A 132 -24.70 -20.43 -39.28
CA LEU A 132 -24.60 -20.53 -37.82
C LEU A 132 -25.01 -21.92 -37.32
N ASN A 133 -24.29 -22.43 -36.32
CA ASN A 133 -24.74 -23.57 -35.52
C ASN A 133 -25.64 -23.12 -34.35
N LEU A 134 -26.23 -24.09 -33.63
CA LEU A 134 -27.15 -23.81 -32.53
C LEU A 134 -26.52 -22.97 -31.39
N SER A 135 -25.21 -23.09 -31.17
CA SER A 135 -24.48 -22.32 -30.16
C SER A 135 -24.33 -20.85 -30.57
N GLU A 136 -24.00 -20.62 -31.84
CA GLU A 136 -23.87 -19.27 -32.42
C GLU A 136 -25.23 -18.56 -32.51
N GLU A 137 -26.31 -19.26 -32.89
CA GLU A 137 -27.66 -18.66 -32.94
C GLU A 137 -28.16 -18.26 -31.54
N ASN A 138 -27.92 -19.08 -30.51
CA ASN A 138 -28.21 -18.72 -29.12
C ASN A 138 -27.39 -17.49 -28.65
N THR A 139 -26.13 -17.41 -29.07
CA THR A 139 -25.23 -16.30 -28.74
C THR A 139 -25.71 -15.01 -29.41
N LYS A 140 -26.06 -15.07 -30.69
CA LYS A 140 -26.66 -13.99 -31.47
C LYS A 140 -27.95 -13.48 -30.83
N SER A 141 -28.90 -14.37 -30.49
CA SER A 141 -30.16 -13.99 -29.83
C SER A 141 -29.92 -13.32 -28.47
N SER A 142 -28.91 -13.76 -27.72
CA SER A 142 -28.51 -13.12 -26.45
C SER A 142 -27.96 -11.71 -26.66
N LEU A 143 -27.14 -11.50 -27.70
CA LEU A 143 -26.63 -10.18 -28.06
C LEU A 143 -27.72 -9.24 -28.58
N GLU A 144 -28.65 -9.73 -29.40
CA GLU A 144 -29.84 -8.97 -29.86
C GLU A 144 -30.67 -8.47 -28.66
N ASN A 145 -30.86 -9.31 -27.64
CA ASN A 145 -31.53 -8.91 -26.39
C ASN A 145 -30.74 -7.81 -25.63
N VAL A 146 -29.41 -7.94 -25.52
CA VAL A 146 -28.55 -6.90 -24.90
C VAL A 146 -28.70 -5.56 -25.64
N VAL A 147 -28.72 -5.56 -26.98
CA VAL A 147 -28.96 -4.35 -27.79
C VAL A 147 -30.32 -3.74 -27.47
N LEU A 148 -31.40 -4.53 -27.54
CA LEU A 148 -32.77 -4.06 -27.29
C LEU A 148 -32.95 -3.42 -25.91
N VAL A 149 -32.46 -4.09 -24.85
CA VAL A 149 -32.57 -3.58 -23.48
C VAL A 149 -31.71 -2.33 -23.28
N ALA A 150 -30.47 -2.32 -23.79
CA ALA A 150 -29.59 -1.16 -23.63
C ALA A 150 -30.11 0.08 -24.37
N GLU A 151 -30.60 -0.07 -25.60
CA GLU A 151 -31.19 1.05 -26.37
C GLU A 151 -32.47 1.60 -25.72
N SER A 152 -33.26 0.75 -25.05
CA SER A 152 -34.43 1.18 -24.27
C SER A 152 -34.06 1.92 -22.98
N MET A 153 -33.00 1.50 -22.28
CA MET A 153 -32.62 2.03 -20.97
C MET A 153 -31.75 3.29 -21.02
N ILE A 154 -30.91 3.45 -22.06
CA ILE A 154 -30.01 4.61 -22.19
C ILE A 154 -30.78 5.95 -22.21
N PRO A 155 -31.86 6.14 -23.02
CA PRO A 155 -32.62 7.40 -23.02
C PRO A 155 -33.33 7.68 -21.69
N LYS A 156 -33.90 6.65 -21.06
CA LYS A 156 -34.60 6.74 -19.76
C LYS A 156 -33.67 7.29 -18.67
N LEU A 157 -32.45 6.75 -18.58
CA LEU A 157 -31.43 7.17 -17.60
C LEU A 157 -30.74 8.50 -17.97
N GLN A 158 -30.92 9.00 -19.19
CA GLN A 158 -30.41 10.30 -19.64
C GLN A 158 -31.49 11.41 -19.66
N GLY A 159 -32.68 11.16 -19.11
CA GLY A 159 -33.74 12.17 -18.98
C GLY A 159 -34.51 12.47 -20.27
N SER A 160 -34.37 11.64 -21.32
CA SER A 160 -35.11 11.80 -22.57
C SER A 160 -36.39 10.96 -22.53
N VAL A 161 -37.48 11.56 -22.04
CA VAL A 161 -38.81 10.95 -22.03
C VAL A 161 -39.44 11.07 -23.43
N ARG A 162 -39.78 9.93 -24.04
CA ARG A 162 -40.87 9.83 -25.02
C ARG A 162 -42.15 9.36 -24.31
N SER A 163 -43.29 9.71 -24.90
CA SER A 163 -44.63 9.73 -24.30
C SER A 163 -45.10 8.44 -23.60
N ASP A 164 -45.97 8.65 -22.60
CA ASP A 164 -46.52 7.64 -21.67
C ASP A 164 -47.30 6.46 -22.30
N SER A 165 -47.42 6.39 -23.63
CA SER A 165 -48.07 5.28 -24.35
C SER A 165 -47.20 4.03 -24.46
N ASP A 166 -45.88 4.20 -24.49
CA ASP A 166 -44.95 3.11 -24.84
C ASP A 166 -44.45 2.33 -23.61
N THR A 167 -44.71 2.87 -22.41
CA THR A 167 -44.26 2.31 -21.12
C THR A 167 -44.93 0.96 -20.84
N ALA A 168 -46.25 0.85 -21.02
CA ALA A 168 -47.00 -0.39 -20.72
C ALA A 168 -46.68 -1.54 -21.70
N ALA A 169 -46.40 -1.24 -22.97
CA ALA A 169 -45.99 -2.25 -23.94
C ALA A 169 -44.55 -2.75 -23.70
N THR A 170 -43.67 -1.87 -23.20
CA THR A 170 -42.28 -2.24 -22.91
C THR A 170 -42.11 -2.95 -21.56
N GLU A 171 -42.93 -2.64 -20.54
CA GLU A 171 -42.97 -3.41 -19.28
C GLU A 171 -43.36 -4.88 -19.51
N ALA A 172 -44.40 -5.13 -20.34
CA ALA A 172 -44.80 -6.49 -20.71
C ALA A 172 -43.72 -7.26 -21.49
N MET A 173 -42.87 -6.58 -22.28
CA MET A 173 -41.74 -7.21 -22.97
C MET A 173 -40.58 -7.53 -22.03
N ILE A 174 -40.33 -6.71 -21.00
CA ILE A 174 -39.32 -6.99 -19.97
C ILE A 174 -39.74 -8.21 -19.14
N GLU A 175 -41.01 -8.30 -18.74
CA GLU A 175 -41.56 -9.43 -17.98
C GLU A 175 -41.52 -10.75 -18.78
N ALA A 176 -41.69 -10.67 -20.12
CA ALA A 176 -41.49 -11.79 -21.03
C ALA A 176 -40.01 -12.19 -21.20
N ALA A 177 -39.08 -11.24 -21.20
CA ALA A 177 -37.64 -11.50 -21.29
C ALA A 177 -37.10 -12.15 -19.99
N ASP A 178 -37.50 -11.66 -18.82
CA ASP A 178 -37.17 -12.26 -17.52
C ASP A 178 -37.71 -13.70 -17.41
N SER A 179 -38.84 -14.00 -18.07
CA SER A 179 -39.42 -15.35 -18.15
C SER A 179 -38.60 -16.34 -19.00
N MET A 180 -37.84 -15.88 -20.02
CA MET A 180 -36.96 -16.76 -20.81
C MET A 180 -35.64 -17.09 -20.09
N VAL A 181 -35.13 -16.19 -19.25
CA VAL A 181 -33.90 -16.40 -18.46
C VAL A 181 -34.10 -17.44 -17.33
N LEU A 182 -35.35 -17.73 -16.95
CA LEU A 182 -35.70 -18.63 -15.84
C LEU A 182 -35.65 -20.14 -16.14
N LEU A 183 -35.42 -20.56 -17.38
CA LEU A 183 -35.55 -21.97 -17.80
C LEU A 183 -34.38 -22.91 -17.43
N GLN A 184 -33.42 -22.48 -16.60
CA GLN A 184 -32.34 -23.35 -16.05
C GLN A 184 -32.12 -23.19 -14.53
N LYS A 185 -33.18 -23.17 -13.73
CA LYS A 185 -33.07 -23.42 -12.27
C LYS A 185 -33.15 -24.92 -11.95
N MET A 186 -32.06 -25.49 -11.42
CA MET A 186 -32.07 -26.75 -10.67
C MET A 186 -31.75 -26.47 -9.19
N SER A 187 -32.69 -26.86 -8.32
CA SER A 187 -32.56 -27.07 -6.86
C SER A 187 -31.69 -26.11 -6.02
N GLU A 188 -32.35 -25.17 -5.34
CA GLU A 188 -31.80 -24.36 -4.25
C GLU A 188 -31.67 -25.15 -2.92
N PRO A 189 -30.57 -24.99 -2.15
CA PRO A 189 -30.58 -25.03 -0.70
C PRO A 189 -30.79 -23.61 -0.14
N LYS A 190 -31.77 -23.42 0.76
CA LYS A 190 -32.13 -22.11 1.32
C LYS A 190 -31.31 -21.80 2.58
N LEU A 191 -30.30 -20.95 2.45
CA LEU A 191 -29.52 -20.47 3.61
C LEU A 191 -30.30 -19.39 4.38
N ARG A 192 -30.91 -19.77 5.51
CA ARG A 192 -31.81 -18.90 6.31
C ARG A 192 -31.23 -18.64 7.71
N GLU A 193 -29.98 -18.19 7.78
CA GLU A 193 -29.16 -18.43 8.98
C GLU A 193 -28.89 -17.23 9.89
N SER A 194 -28.79 -16.00 9.36
CA SER A 194 -28.35 -14.83 10.16
C SER A 194 -29.24 -14.51 11.37
N LYS A 195 -30.51 -14.93 11.34
CA LYS A 195 -31.45 -14.80 12.46
C LYS A 195 -31.43 -16.00 13.42
N ASN A 196 -31.28 -17.21 12.89
CA ASN A 196 -31.25 -18.45 13.69
C ASN A 196 -29.97 -18.58 14.54
N ILE A 197 -28.81 -18.11 14.03
CA ILE A 197 -27.52 -18.21 14.73
C ILE A 197 -27.55 -17.43 16.06
N ARG A 198 -28.12 -16.22 16.07
CA ARG A 198 -28.19 -15.39 17.30
C ARG A 198 -29.08 -16.01 18.37
N ASP A 199 -30.14 -16.71 17.97
CA ASP A 199 -31.04 -17.41 18.89
C ASP A 199 -30.42 -18.74 19.39
N SER A 200 -29.56 -19.38 18.59
CA SER A 200 -28.77 -20.55 19.00
C SER A 200 -27.71 -20.22 20.07
N ILE A 201 -26.88 -19.19 19.85
CA ILE A 201 -25.85 -18.74 20.82
C ILE A 201 -26.48 -18.36 22.16
N ARG A 202 -27.67 -17.73 22.13
CA ARG A 202 -28.42 -17.37 23.34
C ARG A 202 -28.93 -18.60 24.11
N SER A 203 -29.15 -19.72 23.44
CA SER A 203 -29.56 -20.98 24.09
C SER A 203 -28.40 -21.63 24.87
N ASP A 204 -27.17 -21.56 24.35
CA ASP A 204 -26.01 -22.24 24.97
C ASP A 204 -25.42 -21.47 26.17
N LEU A 205 -25.68 -20.16 26.29
CA LEU A 205 -25.44 -19.43 27.54
C LEU A 205 -26.35 -19.88 28.70
N GLU A 206 -27.52 -20.46 28.38
CA GLU A 206 -28.55 -20.83 29.35
C GLU A 206 -28.73 -22.35 29.54
N THR A 207 -28.04 -23.19 28.75
CA THR A 207 -28.06 -24.65 28.93
C THR A 207 -27.48 -25.06 30.28
N ALA A 208 -27.87 -26.26 30.74
CA ALA A 208 -27.39 -26.84 31.99
C ALA A 208 -25.85 -26.97 32.02
N ALA A 209 -25.20 -27.20 30.87
CA ALA A 209 -23.75 -27.22 30.74
C ALA A 209 -23.13 -25.84 31.00
N GLY A 210 -23.60 -24.76 30.35
CA GLY A 210 -23.11 -23.40 30.60
C GLY A 210 -23.29 -22.97 32.06
N LYS A 211 -24.43 -23.30 32.67
CA LYS A 211 -24.71 -23.04 34.10
C LYS A 211 -23.79 -23.86 35.04
N ARG A 212 -23.46 -25.11 34.68
CA ARG A 212 -22.49 -25.97 35.40
C ARG A 212 -21.07 -25.36 35.35
N LEU A 213 -20.62 -24.94 34.17
CA LEU A 213 -19.29 -24.32 33.98
C LEU A 213 -19.15 -23.01 34.76
N ARG A 214 -20.14 -22.11 34.71
CA ARG A 214 -20.14 -20.86 35.52
C ARG A 214 -20.07 -21.16 37.03
N SER A 215 -20.80 -22.17 37.49
CA SER A 215 -20.82 -22.58 38.90
C SER A 215 -19.46 -23.14 39.35
N TYR A 216 -18.80 -23.94 38.50
CA TYR A 216 -17.47 -24.45 38.78
C TYR A 216 -16.43 -23.33 38.79
N TRP A 217 -16.42 -22.48 37.76
CA TRP A 217 -15.56 -21.30 37.68
C TRP A 217 -15.72 -20.38 38.89
N ALA A 218 -16.94 -20.15 39.38
CA ALA A 218 -17.16 -19.38 40.60
C ALA A 218 -16.46 -19.99 41.85
N SER A 219 -16.34 -21.31 41.93
CA SER A 219 -15.71 -22.02 43.04
C SER A 219 -14.18 -22.21 42.94
N MET A 220 -13.59 -22.04 41.75
CA MET A 220 -12.13 -22.04 41.56
C MET A 220 -11.45 -20.87 42.29
N ASP A 221 -10.30 -21.14 42.91
CA ASP A 221 -9.45 -20.11 43.51
C ASP A 221 -8.75 -19.22 42.45
N VAL A 222 -8.13 -18.14 42.92
CA VAL A 222 -7.47 -17.13 42.07
C VAL A 222 -6.30 -17.70 41.27
N GLU A 223 -5.53 -18.62 41.83
CA GLU A 223 -4.34 -19.17 41.19
C GLU A 223 -4.70 -20.26 40.17
N SER A 224 -5.69 -21.11 40.49
CA SER A 224 -6.29 -22.02 39.50
C SER A 224 -6.84 -21.27 38.29
N LYS A 225 -7.55 -20.14 38.50
CA LYS A 225 -8.05 -19.28 37.41
C LYS A 225 -6.94 -18.69 36.55
N ARG A 226 -5.81 -18.28 37.14
CA ARG A 226 -4.65 -17.75 36.40
C ARG A 226 -3.94 -18.83 35.61
N ASN A 227 -3.79 -20.02 36.17
CA ASN A 227 -3.14 -21.13 35.48
C ASN A 227 -4.00 -21.69 34.33
N PHE A 228 -5.33 -21.63 34.44
CA PHE A 228 -6.23 -21.92 33.31
C PHE A 228 -6.03 -20.98 32.10
N MET A 229 -5.52 -19.76 32.28
CA MET A 229 -5.21 -18.86 31.17
C MET A 229 -3.89 -19.19 30.43
N LYS A 230 -3.16 -20.23 30.87
CA LYS A 230 -1.90 -20.70 30.27
C LYS A 230 -2.16 -21.98 29.48
N VAL A 231 -2.28 -21.88 28.16
CA VAL A 231 -2.45 -23.06 27.29
C VAL A 231 -1.08 -23.66 26.99
N SER A 232 -0.85 -24.91 27.40
CA SER A 232 0.37 -25.64 27.04
C SER A 232 0.35 -26.00 25.56
N ILE A 233 1.37 -25.58 24.82
CA ILE A 233 1.44 -25.82 23.37
C ILE A 233 1.54 -27.33 23.09
N ALA A 234 2.36 -28.07 23.84
CA ALA A 234 2.47 -29.52 23.70
C ALA A 234 1.12 -30.26 23.90
N LYS A 235 0.29 -29.83 24.85
CA LYS A 235 -1.07 -30.37 25.02
C LYS A 235 -1.99 -30.03 23.85
N LEU A 236 -1.93 -28.78 23.37
CA LEU A 236 -2.73 -28.32 22.24
C LEU A 236 -2.38 -29.07 20.96
N THR A 237 -1.09 -29.30 20.69
CA THR A 237 -0.57 -30.09 19.57
C THR A 237 -1.12 -31.52 19.62
N ALA A 238 -1.05 -32.20 20.78
CA ALA A 238 -1.61 -33.55 20.94
C ALA A 238 -3.14 -33.59 20.79
N TYR A 239 -3.86 -32.55 21.23
CA TYR A 239 -5.30 -32.40 21.02
C TYR A 239 -5.65 -32.20 19.54
N VAL A 240 -4.87 -31.41 18.80
CA VAL A 240 -5.03 -31.19 17.36
C VAL A 240 -4.74 -32.46 16.57
N GLU A 241 -3.68 -33.19 16.86
CA GLU A 241 -3.38 -34.48 16.23
C GLU A 241 -4.55 -35.47 16.40
N ARG A 242 -5.11 -35.54 17.62
CA ARG A 242 -6.25 -36.41 17.94
C ARG A 242 -7.53 -36.07 17.16
N LEU A 243 -7.79 -34.79 16.86
CA LEU A 243 -9.01 -34.36 16.17
C LEU A 243 -8.86 -34.28 14.64
N TYR A 244 -7.70 -33.84 14.15
CA TYR A 244 -7.49 -33.41 12.77
C TYR A 244 -6.31 -34.12 12.08
N GLY A 245 -5.61 -35.01 12.80
CA GLY A 245 -4.46 -35.74 12.29
C GLY A 245 -3.31 -34.84 11.84
N ARG A 246 -2.50 -35.36 10.91
CA ARG A 246 -1.32 -34.65 10.36
C ARG A 246 -1.69 -33.31 9.73
N VAL A 247 -2.81 -33.21 9.01
CA VAL A 247 -3.22 -31.95 8.34
C VAL A 247 -3.47 -30.83 9.35
N GLY A 248 -4.05 -31.16 10.52
CA GLY A 248 -4.18 -30.22 11.63
C GLY A 248 -2.84 -29.84 12.26
N LEU A 249 -1.93 -30.81 12.44
CA LEU A 249 -0.58 -30.55 12.96
C LEU A 249 0.20 -29.60 12.04
N ASP A 250 0.32 -29.93 10.75
CA ASP A 250 1.03 -29.11 9.76
C ASP A 250 0.46 -27.67 9.72
N ALA A 251 -0.87 -27.52 9.89
CA ALA A 251 -1.53 -26.22 9.97
C ALA A 251 -1.24 -25.47 11.28
N LEU A 252 -1.22 -26.14 12.44
CA LEU A 252 -0.89 -25.54 13.73
C LEU A 252 0.58 -25.12 13.79
N ASP A 253 1.49 -25.98 13.34
CA ASP A 253 2.92 -25.73 13.31
C ASP A 253 3.23 -24.52 12.41
N GLN A 254 2.57 -24.40 11.24
CA GLN A 254 2.70 -23.20 10.41
C GLN A 254 2.28 -21.91 11.13
N VAL A 255 1.25 -21.95 12.00
CA VAL A 255 0.86 -20.80 12.82
C VAL A 255 1.93 -20.48 13.86
N LEU A 256 2.38 -21.50 14.60
CA LEU A 256 3.34 -21.35 15.68
C LEU A 256 4.71 -20.87 15.17
N ASP A 257 5.18 -21.39 14.04
CA ASP A 257 6.40 -20.95 13.37
C ASP A 257 6.32 -19.49 12.92
N SER A 258 5.19 -19.11 12.28
CA SER A 258 5.03 -17.71 11.85
C SER A 258 4.98 -16.77 13.05
N ALA A 259 4.25 -17.11 14.13
CA ALA A 259 4.22 -16.34 15.37
C ALA A 259 5.62 -16.23 16.03
N ARG A 260 6.39 -17.33 16.03
CA ARG A 260 7.73 -17.41 16.62
C ARG A 260 8.78 -16.58 15.88
N ILE A 261 8.78 -16.65 14.55
CA ILE A 261 9.72 -15.95 13.67
C ILE A 261 9.37 -14.46 13.59
N ASN A 262 8.11 -14.12 13.28
CA ASN A 262 7.73 -12.77 12.87
C ASN A 262 7.21 -11.89 14.01
N ARG A 263 6.90 -12.48 15.18
CA ARG A 263 6.34 -11.79 16.37
C ARG A 263 5.12 -10.92 16.08
N LYS A 264 4.35 -11.32 15.05
CA LYS A 264 3.10 -10.69 14.62
C LYS A 264 2.11 -11.78 14.24
N TRP A 265 0.86 -11.61 14.64
CA TRP A 265 -0.25 -12.45 14.22
C TRP A 265 -0.78 -12.09 12.82
N LYS A 266 -0.56 -10.83 12.39
CA LYS A 266 -1.06 -10.29 11.14
C LYS A 266 -0.04 -10.30 10.02
N PHE A 267 -0.50 -10.65 8.83
CA PHE A 267 0.24 -10.53 7.57
C PHE A 267 -0.73 -10.36 6.40
N TRP A 268 -0.20 -9.95 5.25
CA TRP A 268 -0.91 -9.85 3.99
C TRP A 268 -0.54 -11.05 3.11
N MET A 269 -1.54 -11.75 2.57
CA MET A 269 -1.31 -12.86 1.64
C MET A 269 -1.76 -12.47 0.24
N CYS A 270 -0.88 -12.56 -0.75
CA CYS A 270 -1.30 -12.52 -2.14
C CYS A 270 -2.08 -13.79 -2.47
N ARG A 271 -3.33 -13.64 -2.93
CA ARG A 271 -4.21 -14.78 -3.21
C ARG A 271 -3.87 -15.48 -4.53
N SER A 272 -3.32 -14.74 -5.50
CA SER A 272 -2.88 -15.27 -6.78
C SER A 272 -1.61 -16.11 -6.65
N CYS A 273 -0.51 -15.57 -6.09
CA CYS A 273 0.79 -16.26 -6.01
C CYS A 273 1.16 -16.85 -4.63
N SER A 274 0.26 -16.76 -3.63
CA SER A 274 0.45 -17.29 -2.26
C SER A 274 1.58 -16.66 -1.42
N LEU A 275 2.27 -15.63 -1.91
CA LEU A 275 3.34 -14.94 -1.16
C LEU A 275 2.78 -14.20 0.08
N LYS A 276 3.58 -14.16 1.15
CA LYS A 276 3.26 -13.51 2.44
C LYS A 276 4.10 -12.25 2.64
N PHE A 277 3.48 -11.20 3.18
CA PHE A 277 4.10 -9.90 3.44
C PHE A 277 3.69 -9.39 4.83
N TYR A 278 4.61 -8.85 5.62
CA TYR A 278 4.31 -8.32 6.96
C TYR A 278 4.13 -6.79 7.00
N TYR A 279 4.19 -6.13 5.84
CA TYR A 279 4.07 -4.69 5.67
C TYR A 279 3.14 -4.34 4.49
N PRO A 280 2.10 -3.52 4.69
CA PRO A 280 1.12 -3.24 3.64
C PRO A 280 1.71 -2.46 2.45
N LYS A 281 2.72 -1.60 2.68
CA LYS A 281 3.46 -0.92 1.59
C LYS A 281 4.13 -1.93 0.64
N LYS A 282 4.83 -2.94 1.18
CA LYS A 282 5.50 -4.00 0.39
C LYS A 282 4.47 -4.85 -0.38
N PHE A 283 3.37 -5.24 0.27
CA PHE A 283 2.29 -5.97 -0.38
C PHE A 283 1.64 -5.18 -1.53
N ARG A 284 1.38 -3.88 -1.33
CA ARG A 284 0.88 -2.99 -2.38
C ARG A 284 1.83 -2.92 -3.58
N SER A 285 3.13 -2.74 -3.34
CA SER A 285 4.15 -2.72 -4.40
C SER A 285 4.13 -4.02 -5.21
N HIS A 286 4.08 -5.17 -4.54
CA HIS A 286 3.97 -6.47 -5.18
C HIS A 286 2.72 -6.59 -6.08
N LEU A 287 1.54 -6.15 -5.63
CA LEU A 287 0.34 -6.12 -6.46
C LEU A 287 0.51 -5.20 -7.69
N GLU A 288 1.13 -4.03 -7.51
CA GLU A 288 1.40 -3.06 -8.59
C GLU A 288 2.43 -3.59 -9.62
N GLN A 289 3.40 -4.41 -9.19
CA GLN A 289 4.48 -4.96 -10.00
C GLN A 289 4.10 -6.28 -10.68
N GLU A 290 3.81 -7.32 -9.88
CA GLU A 290 3.65 -8.71 -10.35
C GLU A 290 2.25 -8.99 -10.91
N HIS A 291 1.23 -8.32 -10.36
CA HIS A 291 -0.16 -8.55 -10.74
C HIS A 291 -0.73 -7.43 -11.63
N ALA A 292 0.08 -6.46 -12.05
CA ALA A 292 -0.31 -5.29 -12.85
C ALA A 292 -1.53 -4.53 -12.29
N ALA A 293 -1.61 -4.38 -10.95
CA ALA A 293 -2.60 -3.52 -10.30
C ALA A 293 -2.34 -2.02 -10.55
N LYS A 294 -1.18 -1.67 -11.12
CA LYS A 294 -0.81 -0.31 -11.57
C LYS A 294 -0.91 -0.22 -13.09
N PHE A 295 -1.61 0.79 -13.57
CA PHE A 295 -1.61 1.13 -15.00
C PHE A 295 -0.24 1.71 -15.38
N LYS A 296 0.42 1.10 -16.37
CA LYS A 296 1.70 1.58 -16.95
C LYS A 296 1.43 2.05 -18.39
N PRO A 297 1.41 3.37 -18.68
CA PRO A 297 1.25 3.86 -20.04
C PRO A 297 2.51 3.59 -20.88
N SER A 298 2.36 3.58 -22.21
CA SER A 298 3.49 3.47 -23.16
C SER A 298 4.44 4.68 -23.13
N THR A 299 3.97 5.85 -22.68
CA THR A 299 4.79 7.06 -22.52
C THR A 299 4.36 7.84 -21.27
N THR A 300 5.34 8.42 -20.57
CA THR A 300 5.08 9.30 -19.41
C THR A 300 4.73 10.74 -19.81
N LYS A 301 5.24 11.21 -20.97
CA LYS A 301 5.08 12.58 -21.50
C LYS A 301 3.63 13.09 -21.54
N HIS A 302 2.67 12.20 -21.74
CA HIS A 302 1.25 12.54 -21.89
C HIS A 302 0.37 12.10 -20.71
N MET A 303 0.97 11.73 -19.57
CA MET A 303 0.21 11.38 -18.37
C MET A 303 -0.64 12.56 -17.88
N ALA A 304 -1.83 12.24 -17.36
CA ALA A 304 -2.64 13.23 -16.65
C ALA A 304 -1.98 13.51 -15.31
N GLN A 305 -1.53 14.75 -15.10
CA GLN A 305 -0.92 15.19 -13.86
C GLN A 305 -1.94 15.98 -13.04
N ARG A 306 -1.97 15.74 -11.73
CA ARG A 306 -2.64 16.62 -10.77
C ARG A 306 -1.86 17.91 -10.65
N VAL A 307 -2.57 19.02 -10.42
CA VAL A 307 -1.93 20.23 -9.93
C VAL A 307 -1.30 19.94 -8.57
N ASP A 308 -0.14 20.54 -8.32
CA ASP A 308 0.60 20.48 -7.07
C ASP A 308 -0.19 21.09 -5.90
N GLU A 309 0.12 20.67 -4.68
CA GLU A 309 -0.63 21.07 -3.48
C GLU A 309 -0.46 22.55 -3.14
N VAL A 310 0.67 23.17 -3.55
CA VAL A 310 0.94 24.60 -3.36
C VAL A 310 0.00 25.45 -4.20
N TRP A 311 -0.06 25.23 -5.53
CA TRP A 311 -0.98 25.95 -6.41
C TRP A 311 -2.45 25.65 -6.07
N ALA A 312 -2.77 24.40 -5.73
CA ALA A 312 -4.11 24.03 -5.27
C ALA A 312 -4.50 24.76 -3.97
N GLY A 313 -3.57 24.96 -3.04
CA GLY A 313 -3.76 25.75 -1.82
C GLY A 313 -4.17 27.20 -2.10
N MET A 314 -3.62 27.83 -3.14
CA MET A 314 -3.94 29.21 -3.52
C MET A 314 -5.42 29.43 -3.87
N ILE A 315 -6.15 28.39 -4.29
CA ILE A 315 -7.57 28.45 -4.67
C ILE A 315 -8.46 28.73 -3.45
N SER A 316 -8.06 28.21 -2.28
CA SER A 316 -8.78 28.35 -1.01
C SER A 316 -8.62 29.74 -0.37
N VAL A 317 -7.68 30.55 -0.86
CA VAL A 317 -7.41 31.90 -0.34
C VAL A 317 -8.47 32.88 -0.88
N ALA A 318 -9.00 33.71 0.00
CA ALA A 318 -10.06 34.68 -0.33
C ALA A 318 -9.49 35.96 -0.97
N GLY A 319 -9.47 36.00 -2.32
CA GLY A 319 -9.11 37.20 -3.11
C GLY A 319 -9.82 37.31 -4.46
N TRP A 320 -10.85 36.51 -4.72
CA TRP A 320 -11.53 36.33 -6.01
C TRP A 320 -12.42 37.53 -6.40
N GLU A 321 -11.78 38.67 -6.64
CA GLU A 321 -12.40 39.95 -6.99
C GLU A 321 -11.95 40.40 -8.40
N PRO A 322 -12.83 41.00 -9.23
CA PRO A 322 -12.47 41.41 -10.58
C PRO A 322 -11.38 42.48 -10.57
N VAL A 323 -10.37 42.33 -11.43
CA VAL A 323 -9.34 43.36 -11.64
C VAL A 323 -9.82 44.36 -12.69
N ASP A 324 -9.58 45.66 -12.45
CA ASP A 324 -9.69 46.70 -13.47
C ASP A 324 -8.57 46.50 -14.48
N VAL A 325 -8.90 45.87 -15.60
CA VAL A 325 -7.94 45.45 -16.62
C VAL A 325 -7.25 46.66 -17.24
N VAL A 326 -7.95 47.78 -17.43
CA VAL A 326 -7.38 48.99 -18.04
C VAL A 326 -6.35 49.61 -17.10
N ALA A 327 -6.72 49.84 -15.84
CA ALA A 327 -5.81 50.36 -14.82
C ALA A 327 -4.64 49.40 -14.55
N ALA A 328 -4.86 48.08 -14.60
CA ALA A 328 -3.81 47.08 -14.41
C ALA A 328 -2.84 47.03 -15.60
N VAL A 329 -3.32 47.18 -16.84
CA VAL A 329 -2.47 47.26 -18.05
C VAL A 329 -1.60 48.52 -18.01
N GLU A 330 -2.15 49.68 -17.63
CA GLU A 330 -1.38 50.91 -17.43
C GLU A 330 -0.36 50.76 -16.29
N MET A 331 -0.74 50.11 -15.19
CA MET A 331 0.17 49.83 -14.08
C MET A 331 1.30 48.89 -14.49
N ILE A 332 1.05 47.86 -15.31
CA ILE A 332 2.10 46.98 -15.84
C ILE A 332 3.03 47.79 -16.76
N LYS A 333 2.47 48.57 -17.70
CA LYS A 333 3.24 49.41 -18.64
C LYS A 333 4.13 50.43 -17.93
N THR A 334 3.67 51.01 -16.82
CA THR A 334 4.45 51.99 -16.02
C THR A 334 5.40 51.34 -15.00
N GLN A 335 5.01 50.25 -14.32
CA GLN A 335 5.92 49.56 -13.40
C GLN A 335 7.11 48.91 -14.13
N LEU A 336 6.92 48.50 -15.39
CA LEU A 336 7.97 48.05 -16.31
C LEU A 336 9.13 49.06 -16.44
N GLU A 337 8.88 50.36 -16.23
CA GLU A 337 9.88 51.43 -16.27
C GLU A 337 10.59 51.65 -14.92
N SER A 338 10.11 51.04 -13.83
CA SER A 338 10.50 51.35 -12.44
C SER A 338 11.17 50.20 -11.66
N VAL A 339 11.21 48.99 -12.23
CA VAL A 339 11.91 47.80 -11.68
C VAL A 339 11.52 47.45 -10.23
N LYS A 340 10.21 47.44 -9.94
CA LYS A 340 9.66 46.83 -8.71
C LYS A 340 8.87 45.58 -9.08
N GLU A 341 9.08 44.50 -8.34
CA GLU A 341 8.32 43.25 -8.49
C GLU A 341 6.99 43.32 -7.74
N PHE A 342 5.99 42.59 -8.25
CA PHE A 342 4.71 42.43 -7.57
C PHE A 342 4.84 41.46 -6.40
N VAL A 343 4.48 41.91 -5.20
CA VAL A 343 4.46 41.07 -3.99
C VAL A 343 3.18 40.24 -3.95
N TYR A 344 3.33 38.93 -3.86
CA TYR A 344 2.24 37.96 -3.69
C TYR A 344 2.31 37.31 -2.31
N GLU A 345 1.19 37.29 -1.59
CA GLU A 345 0.99 36.54 -0.35
C GLU A 345 0.08 35.34 -0.67
N ASN A 346 0.56 34.11 -0.46
CA ASN A 346 -0.19 32.87 -0.74
C ASN A 346 -0.77 32.79 -2.17
N GLY A 347 -0.05 33.33 -3.16
CA GLY A 347 -0.49 33.38 -4.56
C GLY A 347 -1.39 34.57 -4.92
N TRP A 348 -1.63 35.53 -4.01
CA TRP A 348 -2.48 36.70 -4.26
C TRP A 348 -1.75 38.02 -3.94
N SER A 349 -1.82 38.97 -4.87
CA SER A 349 -1.34 40.34 -4.71
C SER A 349 -2.54 41.27 -4.45
N LYS A 350 -2.46 42.04 -3.37
CA LYS A 350 -3.43 43.09 -3.00
C LYS A 350 -3.17 44.42 -3.74
N ASN A 351 -2.15 44.47 -4.59
CA ASN A 351 -1.71 45.68 -5.29
C ASN A 351 -2.42 45.89 -6.64
N TRP A 352 -3.21 44.91 -7.10
CA TRP A 352 -3.97 45.02 -8.34
C TRP A 352 -5.19 45.94 -8.15
N PRO A 353 -5.48 46.84 -9.11
CA PRO A 353 -6.66 47.70 -9.04
C PRO A 353 -7.93 46.86 -9.23
N LEU A 354 -8.93 47.06 -8.38
CA LEU A 354 -10.15 46.26 -8.37
C LEU A 354 -11.29 46.98 -9.10
N ALA A 355 -12.03 46.25 -9.92
CA ALA A 355 -13.23 46.73 -10.61
C ALA A 355 -14.50 46.40 -9.82
N VAL A 356 -15.45 47.35 -9.80
CA VAL A 356 -16.78 47.14 -9.24
C VAL A 356 -17.66 46.44 -10.27
N ASP A 357 -17.43 45.14 -10.46
CA ASP A 357 -18.17 44.28 -11.39
C ASP A 357 -18.81 43.10 -10.66
N GLU A 358 -20.13 43.17 -10.48
CA GLU A 358 -20.90 42.17 -9.74
C GLU A 358 -21.11 40.87 -10.57
N GLU A 359 -21.09 40.95 -11.91
CA GLU A 359 -21.23 39.79 -12.79
C GLU A 359 -19.94 38.97 -12.85
N ARG A 360 -18.79 39.62 -13.11
CA ARG A 360 -17.47 38.98 -13.03
C ARG A 360 -17.20 38.42 -11.64
N SER A 361 -17.56 39.13 -10.56
CA SER A 361 -17.39 38.62 -9.19
C SER A 361 -18.21 37.35 -8.95
N LYS A 362 -19.43 37.27 -9.48
CA LYS A 362 -20.27 36.06 -9.37
C LYS A 362 -19.67 34.89 -10.15
N LEU A 363 -19.23 35.11 -11.40
CA LEU A 363 -18.60 34.08 -12.23
C LEU A 363 -17.31 33.55 -11.59
N LEU A 364 -16.45 34.44 -11.07
CA LEU A 364 -15.23 34.07 -10.35
C LEU A 364 -15.51 33.19 -9.13
N LYS A 365 -16.51 33.51 -8.32
CA LYS A 365 -16.93 32.69 -7.16
C LYS A 365 -17.49 31.33 -7.57
N GLU A 366 -18.24 31.26 -8.68
CA GLU A 366 -18.76 29.98 -9.19
C GLU A 366 -17.61 29.08 -9.71
N ILE A 367 -16.65 29.66 -10.45
CA ILE A 367 -15.41 28.99 -10.88
C ILE A 367 -14.60 28.49 -9.67
N GLN A 368 -14.38 29.33 -8.65
CA GLN A 368 -13.69 28.94 -7.42
C GLN A 368 -14.35 27.72 -6.78
N SER A 369 -15.68 27.71 -6.66
CA SER A 369 -16.41 26.59 -6.03
C SER A 369 -16.21 25.25 -6.75
N LEU A 370 -16.14 25.26 -8.09
CA LEU A 370 -15.87 24.06 -8.90
C LEU A 370 -14.41 23.62 -8.78
N LEU A 371 -13.46 24.56 -8.74
CA LEU A 371 -12.04 24.24 -8.58
C LEU A 371 -11.74 23.64 -7.19
N LEU A 372 -12.37 24.14 -6.13
CA LEU A 372 -12.31 23.56 -4.78
C LEU A 372 -12.90 22.15 -4.75
N LEU A 373 -14.04 21.93 -5.40
CA LEU A 373 -14.62 20.59 -5.55
C LEU A 373 -13.68 19.64 -6.30
N PHE A 374 -12.98 20.12 -7.34
CA PHE A 374 -12.03 19.30 -8.10
C PHE A 374 -10.75 18.99 -7.31
N GLN A 375 -10.33 19.91 -6.43
CA GLN A 375 -9.25 19.69 -5.47
C GLN A 375 -9.63 18.64 -4.42
N GLU A 376 -10.79 18.78 -3.78
CA GLU A 376 -11.32 17.81 -2.79
C GLU A 376 -11.43 16.40 -3.40
N ARG A 377 -11.98 16.28 -4.61
CA ARG A 377 -12.10 15.01 -5.34
C ARG A 377 -10.80 14.53 -5.98
N LYS A 378 -9.69 15.28 -5.86
CA LYS A 378 -8.36 15.00 -6.41
C LYS A 378 -8.35 14.76 -7.93
N ILE A 379 -9.11 15.56 -8.68
CA ILE A 379 -9.25 15.52 -10.15
C ILE A 379 -8.79 16.80 -10.87
N LEU A 380 -8.39 17.85 -10.13
CA LEU A 380 -7.85 19.08 -10.71
C LEU A 380 -6.53 18.80 -11.44
N SER A 381 -6.52 18.89 -12.78
CA SER A 381 -5.36 18.58 -13.62
C SER A 381 -4.54 19.81 -14.01
N CYS A 382 -3.23 19.62 -14.23
CA CYS A 382 -2.36 20.68 -14.77
C CYS A 382 -2.92 21.27 -16.07
N SER A 383 -3.51 20.44 -16.94
CA SER A 383 -4.17 20.89 -18.16
C SER A 383 -5.36 21.82 -17.96
N ILE A 384 -6.07 21.79 -16.82
CA ILE A 384 -7.08 22.82 -16.49
C ILE A 384 -6.37 24.14 -16.18
N ARG A 385 -5.38 24.12 -15.27
CA ARG A 385 -4.58 25.30 -14.91
C ARG A 385 -3.98 25.94 -16.15
N ASP A 386 -3.23 25.17 -16.93
CA ASP A 386 -2.49 25.66 -18.09
C ASP A 386 -3.43 26.27 -19.14
N TRP A 387 -4.62 25.68 -19.35
CA TRP A 387 -5.65 26.22 -20.24
C TRP A 387 -6.28 27.53 -19.71
N MET A 388 -6.53 27.64 -18.40
CA MET A 388 -6.98 28.90 -17.77
C MET A 388 -5.92 30.01 -17.91
N MET A 389 -4.62 29.66 -17.78
CA MET A 389 -3.53 30.61 -18.00
C MET A 389 -3.45 31.05 -19.46
N GLN A 390 -3.59 30.12 -20.41
CA GLN A 390 -3.59 30.43 -21.85
C GLN A 390 -4.72 31.40 -22.24
N LEU A 391 -5.90 31.30 -21.65
CA LEU A 391 -6.97 32.29 -21.84
C LEU A 391 -6.54 33.69 -21.37
N THR A 392 -5.91 33.78 -20.19
CA THR A 392 -5.41 35.05 -19.64
C THR A 392 -4.30 35.64 -20.52
N VAL A 393 -3.34 34.83 -20.97
CA VAL A 393 -2.28 35.26 -21.90
C VAL A 393 -2.88 35.75 -23.21
N LYS A 394 -3.84 35.01 -23.80
CA LYS A 394 -4.51 35.40 -25.05
C LYS A 394 -5.33 36.69 -24.90
N HIS A 395 -5.96 36.92 -23.75
CA HIS A 395 -6.71 38.14 -23.48
C HIS A 395 -5.76 39.35 -23.36
N LEU A 396 -4.75 39.26 -22.50
CA LEU A 396 -3.82 40.37 -22.25
C LEU A 396 -2.86 40.67 -23.42
N ALA A 397 -2.60 39.69 -24.29
CA ALA A 397 -1.86 39.90 -25.54
C ALA A 397 -2.61 40.84 -26.52
N GLN A 398 -3.95 40.88 -26.48
CA GLN A 398 -4.76 41.83 -27.27
C GLN A 398 -4.61 43.27 -26.75
N LEU A 399 -4.12 43.44 -25.52
CA LEU A 399 -3.87 44.72 -24.85
C LEU A 399 -2.37 45.10 -24.86
N GLU A 400 -1.61 44.51 -25.79
CA GLU A 400 -0.17 44.73 -26.02
C GLU A 400 0.76 44.26 -24.88
N ILE A 401 0.29 43.40 -23.98
CA ILE A 401 1.15 42.79 -22.95
C ILE A 401 1.74 41.48 -23.48
N SER A 402 3.07 41.38 -23.52
CA SER A 402 3.75 40.14 -23.91
C SER A 402 3.67 39.08 -22.82
N GLU A 403 3.55 37.81 -23.23
CA GLU A 403 3.59 36.63 -22.35
C GLU A 403 4.82 36.63 -21.43
N HIS A 404 5.98 37.00 -21.96
CA HIS A 404 7.21 37.16 -21.17
C HIS A 404 7.03 38.10 -19.97
N ASN A 405 6.32 39.23 -20.11
CA ASN A 405 6.07 40.15 -19.01
C ASN A 405 5.07 39.58 -17.98
N LEU A 406 4.09 38.79 -18.43
CA LEU A 406 3.13 38.10 -17.55
C LEU A 406 3.82 37.03 -16.68
N SER A 407 4.72 36.24 -17.27
CA SER A 407 5.46 35.19 -16.58
C SER A 407 6.60 35.77 -15.73
N SER A 408 7.56 36.48 -16.31
CA SER A 408 8.81 36.85 -15.61
C SER A 408 8.69 38.02 -14.64
N LYS A 409 7.80 38.98 -14.88
CA LYS A 409 7.73 40.24 -14.12
C LYS A 409 6.46 40.37 -13.28
N CYS A 410 5.33 39.94 -13.84
CA CYS A 410 4.07 39.93 -13.12
C CYS A 410 3.86 38.64 -12.32
N ARG A 411 4.55 37.54 -12.68
CA ARG A 411 4.34 36.16 -12.17
C ARG A 411 2.87 35.73 -12.17
N LEU A 412 2.05 36.35 -13.02
CA LEU A 412 0.61 36.30 -12.91
C LEU A 412 0.07 34.91 -13.32
N VAL A 413 0.66 34.35 -14.38
CA VAL A 413 0.34 33.00 -14.90
C VAL A 413 0.80 31.85 -13.98
N GLU A 414 1.55 32.15 -12.91
CA GLU A 414 1.87 31.17 -11.87
C GLU A 414 0.74 31.05 -10.83
N THR A 415 -0.28 31.91 -10.88
CA THR A 415 -1.31 32.06 -9.84
C THR A 415 -2.74 31.90 -10.38
N PRO A 416 -3.72 31.50 -9.54
CA PRO A 416 -5.13 31.57 -9.90
C PRO A 416 -5.66 33.02 -10.01
N GLN A 417 -4.96 34.02 -9.48
CA GLN A 417 -5.38 35.43 -9.58
C GLN A 417 -5.39 35.94 -11.03
N SER A 418 -4.60 35.32 -11.92
CA SER A 418 -4.62 35.56 -13.38
C SER A 418 -6.02 35.70 -13.97
N ILE A 419 -6.94 34.79 -13.67
CA ILE A 419 -8.28 34.81 -14.27
C ILE A 419 -9.17 35.94 -13.76
N CYS A 420 -8.77 36.66 -12.70
CA CYS A 420 -9.47 37.87 -12.25
C CYS A 420 -9.35 39.04 -13.26
N PHE A 421 -8.40 38.95 -14.20
CA PHE A 421 -8.22 39.88 -15.33
C PHE A 421 -9.11 39.55 -16.54
N LEU A 422 -9.90 38.47 -16.49
CA LEU A 422 -10.74 38.06 -17.60
C LEU A 422 -12.12 38.73 -17.55
N GLU A 423 -12.64 39.01 -18.74
CA GLU A 423 -14.00 39.48 -18.95
C GLU A 423 -15.04 38.33 -18.91
N CYS A 424 -16.33 38.69 -18.83
CA CYS A 424 -17.42 37.71 -18.69
C CYS A 424 -17.42 36.63 -19.79
N HIS A 425 -16.98 36.93 -21.02
CA HIS A 425 -16.97 35.96 -22.12
C HIS A 425 -15.95 34.83 -21.90
N GLU A 426 -14.74 35.15 -21.46
CA GLU A 426 -13.69 34.20 -21.11
C GLU A 426 -13.99 33.45 -19.81
N LEU A 427 -14.53 34.14 -18.79
CA LEU A 427 -14.98 33.49 -17.55
C LEU A 427 -16.10 32.47 -17.82
N ASN A 428 -17.06 32.78 -18.69
CA ASN A 428 -18.10 31.82 -19.08
C ASN A 428 -17.52 30.60 -19.83
N GLN A 429 -16.49 30.78 -20.68
CA GLN A 429 -15.80 29.64 -21.30
C GLN A 429 -15.15 28.72 -20.25
N ILE A 430 -14.51 29.28 -19.22
CA ILE A 430 -13.94 28.50 -18.11
C ILE A 430 -15.05 27.75 -17.38
N LEU A 431 -16.12 28.45 -17.01
CA LEU A 431 -17.24 27.88 -16.28
C LEU A 431 -17.93 26.74 -17.06
N ASP A 432 -18.13 26.91 -18.37
CA ASP A 432 -18.68 25.88 -19.26
C ASP A 432 -17.75 24.67 -19.43
N LEU A 433 -16.43 24.87 -19.40
CA LEU A 433 -15.47 23.76 -19.42
C LEU A 433 -15.57 22.95 -18.12
N LEU A 434 -15.51 23.63 -16.97
CA LEU A 434 -15.58 22.99 -15.65
C LEU A 434 -16.92 22.23 -15.49
N LYS A 435 -18.05 22.81 -15.90
CA LYS A 435 -19.38 22.15 -15.88
C LYS A 435 -19.47 20.88 -16.75
N ARG A 436 -18.58 20.66 -17.73
CA ARG A 436 -18.52 19.43 -18.54
C ARG A 436 -17.74 18.28 -17.86
N ILE A 437 -17.10 18.55 -16.73
CA ILE A 437 -16.34 17.57 -15.95
C ILE A 437 -17.24 17.07 -14.83
N ASN A 438 -17.70 15.83 -14.94
CA ASN A 438 -18.42 15.18 -13.86
C ASN A 438 -17.44 14.77 -12.76
N CYS A 439 -17.70 15.21 -11.53
CA CYS A 439 -16.90 14.89 -10.34
C CYS A 439 -17.18 13.49 -9.79
N GLU A 440 -18.31 12.88 -10.17
CA GLU A 440 -18.76 11.60 -9.65
C GLU A 440 -18.78 10.53 -10.74
N ARG A 441 -18.39 9.31 -10.36
CA ARG A 441 -18.31 8.17 -11.27
C ARG A 441 -19.24 7.07 -10.77
N VAL A 442 -20.33 6.83 -11.50
CA VAL A 442 -21.26 5.73 -11.25
C VAL A 442 -20.67 4.42 -11.83
N ASP A 443 -19.61 3.93 -11.17
CA ASP A 443 -18.87 2.71 -11.51
C ASP A 443 -18.94 1.61 -10.44
N GLY A 444 -19.69 1.82 -9.36
CA GLY A 444 -19.85 0.86 -8.27
C GLY A 444 -18.63 0.66 -7.36
N THR A 445 -17.58 1.48 -7.45
CA THR A 445 -16.41 1.39 -6.55
C THR A 445 -16.82 1.44 -5.07
N GLU A 446 -17.79 2.30 -4.72
CA GLU A 446 -18.32 2.41 -3.36
C GLU A 446 -18.99 1.11 -2.88
N LEU A 447 -19.65 0.35 -3.76
CA LEU A 447 -20.22 -0.96 -3.40
C LEU A 447 -19.12 -1.97 -3.05
N VAL A 448 -17.99 -1.92 -3.77
CA VAL A 448 -16.81 -2.75 -3.47
C VAL A 448 -16.19 -2.34 -2.13
N SER A 449 -16.09 -1.04 -1.83
CA SER A 449 -15.62 -0.55 -0.53
C SER A 449 -16.56 -0.96 0.61
N ASN A 450 -17.89 -0.86 0.42
CA ASN A 450 -18.89 -1.28 1.41
C ASN A 450 -18.83 -2.79 1.69
N ALA A 451 -18.73 -3.61 0.64
CA ALA A 451 -18.50 -5.05 0.77
C ALA A 451 -17.20 -5.36 1.52
N THR A 452 -16.12 -4.65 1.19
CA THR A 452 -14.81 -4.77 1.82
C THR A 452 -14.85 -4.43 3.30
N ASP A 453 -15.33 -3.25 3.67
CA ASP A 453 -15.37 -2.80 5.06
C ASP A 453 -16.33 -3.67 5.92
N SER A 454 -17.40 -4.19 5.32
CA SER A 454 -18.32 -5.16 5.94
C SER A 454 -17.65 -6.52 6.23
N LEU A 455 -16.76 -6.98 5.36
CA LEU A 455 -15.97 -8.20 5.58
C LEU A 455 -14.84 -7.93 6.59
N CYS A 456 -13.99 -6.92 6.36
CA CYS A 456 -12.88 -6.55 7.24
C CYS A 456 -13.34 -6.26 8.68
N GLY A 457 -14.54 -5.68 8.87
CA GLY A 457 -15.13 -5.46 10.18
C GLY A 457 -15.39 -6.74 10.98
N ARG A 458 -15.60 -7.89 10.32
CA ARG A 458 -15.77 -9.22 10.96
C ARG A 458 -14.45 -9.87 11.35
N LEU A 459 -13.35 -9.49 10.70
CA LEU A 459 -12.02 -10.09 10.87
C LEU A 459 -11.22 -9.51 12.05
N ARG A 460 -11.72 -8.43 12.67
CA ARG A 460 -11.03 -7.79 13.79
C ARG A 460 -11.10 -8.65 15.04
N VAL A 461 -9.95 -9.18 15.45
CA VAL A 461 -9.79 -9.93 16.68
C VAL A 461 -9.71 -8.98 17.87
N LYS A 462 -10.39 -9.30 18.98
CA LYS A 462 -10.32 -8.46 20.19
C LYS A 462 -9.26 -8.92 21.16
N GLU A 463 -8.99 -10.20 21.18
CA GLU A 463 -8.16 -10.92 22.13
C GLU A 463 -6.67 -10.76 21.79
N LYS A 464 -5.88 -10.29 22.75
CA LYS A 464 -4.43 -10.48 22.71
C LYS A 464 -4.11 -11.94 23.06
N ILE A 465 -3.17 -12.51 22.31
CA ILE A 465 -2.60 -13.83 22.57
C ILE A 465 -1.09 -13.64 22.55
N GLU A 466 -0.45 -13.90 23.69
CA GLU A 466 0.99 -13.70 23.91
C GLU A 466 1.67 -15.07 24.09
N PHE A 467 3.00 -15.11 24.13
CA PHE A 467 3.75 -16.34 24.40
C PHE A 467 4.75 -16.14 25.55
N ASP A 468 5.15 -17.24 26.16
CA ASP A 468 6.28 -17.26 27.07
C ASP A 468 7.63 -17.22 26.33
N HIS A 469 8.73 -17.07 27.06
CA HIS A 469 10.07 -17.00 26.46
C HIS A 469 10.50 -18.28 25.74
N GLU A 470 9.97 -19.45 26.12
CA GLU A 470 10.35 -20.75 25.55
C GLU A 470 9.43 -21.21 24.40
N PHE A 471 8.28 -20.54 24.18
CA PHE A 471 7.15 -21.09 23.40
C PHE A 471 6.65 -22.44 23.94
N SER A 472 6.70 -22.60 25.26
CA SER A 472 6.07 -23.72 25.99
C SER A 472 4.57 -23.45 26.24
N PHE A 473 4.19 -22.17 26.38
CA PHE A 473 2.84 -21.72 26.74
C PHE A 473 2.35 -20.56 25.87
N MET A 474 1.10 -20.68 25.44
CA MET A 474 0.32 -19.60 24.85
C MET A 474 -0.51 -18.94 25.97
N LEU A 475 -0.41 -17.62 26.08
CA LEU A 475 -0.98 -16.81 27.15
C LEU A 475 -2.22 -16.07 26.62
N LEU A 476 -3.39 -16.41 27.16
CA LEU A 476 -4.66 -15.77 26.79
C LEU A 476 -4.82 -14.38 27.44
N ASP A 477 -5.60 -13.52 26.78
CA ASP A 477 -5.75 -12.12 27.18
C ASP A 477 -6.10 -11.92 28.67
N LYS A 478 -5.20 -11.29 29.43
CA LYS A 478 -5.38 -10.89 30.84
C LYS A 478 -6.62 -10.01 31.09
N ARG A 479 -7.22 -9.42 30.06
CA ARG A 479 -8.51 -8.69 30.13
C ARG A 479 -9.73 -9.61 30.31
N LEU A 480 -9.67 -10.87 29.87
CA LEU A 480 -10.73 -11.87 30.11
C LEU A 480 -10.99 -12.05 31.60
N LEU A 481 -9.91 -12.12 32.40
CA LEU A 481 -9.99 -12.22 33.86
C LEU A 481 -10.58 -10.97 34.55
N ARG A 482 -10.78 -9.84 33.86
CA ARG A 482 -11.30 -8.59 34.46
C ARG A 482 -12.64 -8.11 33.89
N GLY A 483 -13.26 -8.90 33.00
CA GLY A 483 -14.53 -8.56 32.37
C GLY A 483 -14.51 -7.35 31.44
N LYS A 484 -13.39 -7.10 30.72
CA LYS A 484 -13.24 -5.91 29.85
C LYS A 484 -12.51 -6.17 28.53
N ILE A 485 -13.19 -6.81 27.58
CA ILE A 485 -12.75 -6.83 26.17
C ILE A 485 -13.71 -6.00 25.31
N ALA A 486 -13.50 -4.68 25.35
CA ALA A 486 -14.24 -3.70 24.54
C ALA A 486 -13.45 -3.21 23.32
N SER A 487 -12.12 -3.16 23.39
CA SER A 487 -11.25 -2.71 22.30
C SER A 487 -10.67 -3.88 21.51
N PHE A 488 -10.63 -3.71 20.19
CA PHE A 488 -9.93 -4.60 19.26
C PHE A 488 -8.41 -4.48 19.42
N ASP A 489 -7.68 -5.51 19.02
CA ASP A 489 -6.22 -5.46 18.92
C ASP A 489 -5.81 -5.42 17.45
N ASP A 490 -5.78 -4.22 16.90
CA ASP A 490 -5.57 -3.99 15.47
C ASP A 490 -4.10 -4.14 15.04
N GLU A 491 -3.15 -4.09 15.96
CA GLU A 491 -1.72 -4.29 15.69
C GLU A 491 -1.36 -5.77 15.57
N GLY A 492 -1.85 -6.61 16.49
CA GLY A 492 -1.54 -8.04 16.52
C GLY A 492 -0.07 -8.35 16.79
N ILE A 493 0.66 -7.46 17.48
CA ILE A 493 2.03 -7.67 17.95
C ILE A 493 2.06 -8.73 19.05
N ILE A 494 3.10 -9.57 19.04
CA ILE A 494 3.28 -10.68 19.98
C ILE A 494 4.35 -10.33 21.01
N ASP A 495 3.88 -9.92 22.19
CA ASP A 495 4.74 -9.73 23.36
C ASP A 495 5.24 -11.07 23.90
N VAL A 496 6.43 -11.05 24.51
CA VAL A 496 7.07 -12.23 25.09
C VAL A 496 7.17 -12.06 26.60
N CYS A 497 6.33 -12.75 27.33
CA CYS A 497 6.13 -12.52 28.76
C CYS A 497 6.72 -13.66 29.63
N ASP A 498 7.17 -13.33 30.84
CA ASP A 498 7.36 -14.35 31.88
C ASP A 498 5.98 -14.88 32.31
N HIS A 499 5.68 -16.14 31.99
CA HIS A 499 4.40 -16.78 32.31
C HIS A 499 4.13 -16.87 33.82
N ASN A 500 5.16 -16.76 34.67
CA ASN A 500 5.01 -16.74 36.12
C ASN A 500 4.56 -15.36 36.62
N VAL A 501 4.97 -14.29 35.95
CA VAL A 501 4.69 -12.90 36.36
C VAL A 501 3.46 -12.32 35.65
N HIS A 502 3.20 -12.71 34.40
CA HIS A 502 2.20 -12.07 33.52
C HIS A 502 0.81 -11.86 34.17
N TYR A 503 0.29 -12.85 34.91
CA TYR A 503 -1.03 -12.74 35.57
C TYR A 503 -1.00 -12.29 37.04
N THR A 504 0.17 -12.11 37.66
CA THR A 504 0.29 -11.88 39.13
C THR A 504 -0.43 -10.64 39.62
N LYS A 505 -0.37 -9.55 38.84
CA LYS A 505 -1.06 -8.27 39.12
C LYS A 505 -2.53 -8.27 38.68
N THR A 506 -3.02 -9.35 38.08
CA THR A 506 -4.41 -9.51 37.62
C THR A 506 -5.23 -10.24 38.68
N HIS A 507 -6.34 -9.63 39.08
CA HIS A 507 -7.33 -10.22 39.99
C HIS A 507 -8.52 -10.70 39.17
N PRO A 508 -8.82 -12.01 39.14
CA PRO A 508 -9.99 -12.55 38.47
C PRO A 508 -11.30 -11.98 39.04
N GLN A 509 -12.19 -11.50 38.17
CA GLN A 509 -13.51 -10.97 38.49
C GLN A 509 -14.52 -11.46 37.46
N GLY A 510 -15.78 -11.64 37.89
CA GLY A 510 -16.88 -12.06 37.02
C GLY A 510 -16.76 -13.50 36.49
N ASP A 511 -17.61 -13.79 35.51
CA ASP A 511 -17.63 -15.04 34.75
C ASP A 511 -17.37 -14.80 33.25
N ASP A 512 -16.79 -13.65 32.91
CA ASP A 512 -16.54 -13.22 31.53
C ASP A 512 -15.64 -14.17 30.73
N THR A 513 -14.69 -14.87 31.37
CA THR A 513 -13.94 -15.97 30.73
C THR A 513 -14.88 -17.10 30.26
N ILE A 514 -15.88 -17.46 31.07
CA ILE A 514 -16.87 -18.49 30.70
C ILE A 514 -17.85 -17.95 29.68
N THR A 515 -18.26 -16.67 29.80
CA THR A 515 -19.03 -16.00 28.75
C THR A 515 -18.25 -15.98 27.42
N TRP A 516 -16.94 -15.77 27.42
CA TRP A 516 -16.09 -15.79 26.23
C TRP A 516 -15.90 -17.20 25.62
N LEU A 517 -15.79 -18.24 26.44
CA LEU A 517 -15.77 -19.64 25.98
C LEU A 517 -17.11 -20.08 25.37
N LEU A 518 -18.24 -19.56 25.89
CA LEU A 518 -19.59 -19.84 25.39
C LEU A 518 -20.04 -18.87 24.29
N ASP A 519 -19.46 -17.67 24.19
CA ASP A 519 -19.62 -16.70 23.10
C ASP A 519 -18.78 -17.17 21.91
N TYR A 520 -19.27 -18.24 21.32
CA TYR A 520 -18.70 -18.94 20.20
C TYR A 520 -19.73 -18.90 19.08
N PRO A 521 -19.64 -17.92 18.17
CA PRO A 521 -20.44 -17.98 16.98
C PRO A 521 -19.92 -19.13 16.12
N LEU A 522 -20.82 -19.84 15.46
CA LEU A 522 -20.53 -20.47 14.17
C LEU A 522 -20.21 -19.33 13.20
N ILE A 523 -18.99 -18.78 13.28
CA ILE A 523 -18.49 -17.78 12.33
C ILE A 523 -18.15 -18.56 11.07
N ASP A 524 -19.19 -18.76 10.25
CA ASP A 524 -19.06 -19.25 8.88
C ASP A 524 -18.44 -20.66 8.79
N GLU A 525 -19.27 -21.69 8.61
CA GLU A 525 -18.81 -23.08 8.38
C GLU A 525 -17.81 -23.20 7.20
N SER A 526 -17.71 -22.16 6.35
CA SER A 526 -16.70 -22.05 5.29
C SER A 526 -15.25 -21.72 5.76
N PHE A 527 -15.00 -21.40 7.04
CA PHE A 527 -13.62 -21.13 7.51
C PHE A 527 -13.21 -21.70 8.88
N GLU A 528 -13.67 -22.90 9.23
CA GLU A 528 -13.15 -23.65 10.40
C GLU A 528 -11.71 -24.16 10.23
N PHE A 529 -11.01 -24.37 11.34
CA PHE A 529 -9.70 -25.03 11.40
C PHE A 529 -9.81 -26.57 11.28
N PRO A 530 -8.95 -27.26 10.50
CA PRO A 530 -7.95 -26.72 9.59
C PRO A 530 -8.51 -26.49 8.16
N ARG A 531 -8.20 -25.33 7.58
CA ARG A 531 -8.45 -25.00 6.16
C ARG A 531 -7.27 -24.24 5.56
N SER A 532 -7.16 -24.25 4.24
CA SER A 532 -6.19 -23.45 3.49
C SER A 532 -6.30 -21.98 3.90
N ILE A 533 -5.22 -21.39 4.43
CA ILE A 533 -5.18 -19.94 4.74
C ILE A 533 -5.47 -19.12 3.47
N ARG A 534 -5.04 -19.61 2.31
CA ARG A 534 -5.25 -18.99 0.99
C ARG A 534 -6.72 -18.89 0.60
N ALA A 535 -7.56 -19.83 1.03
CA ALA A 535 -9.00 -19.80 0.78
C ALA A 535 -9.72 -18.59 1.43
N HIS A 536 -9.16 -18.02 2.50
CA HIS A 536 -9.77 -16.89 3.21
C HIS A 536 -10.02 -15.68 2.29
N ASN A 537 -11.27 -15.24 2.14
CA ASN A 537 -11.68 -14.16 1.23
C ASN A 537 -11.19 -14.35 -0.23
N LEU A 538 -10.85 -15.57 -0.67
CA LEU A 538 -10.22 -15.81 -1.99
C LEU A 538 -11.06 -15.23 -3.13
N GLU A 539 -12.35 -15.54 -3.14
CA GLU A 539 -13.30 -15.12 -4.18
C GLU A 539 -13.36 -13.60 -4.33
N ILE A 540 -13.55 -12.89 -3.22
CA ILE A 540 -13.66 -11.42 -3.24
C ILE A 540 -12.32 -10.75 -3.50
N CYS A 541 -11.20 -11.28 -2.98
CA CYS A 541 -9.87 -10.72 -3.27
C CYS A 541 -9.54 -10.81 -4.76
N VAL A 542 -9.78 -11.96 -5.39
CA VAL A 542 -9.56 -12.12 -6.83
C VAL A 542 -10.56 -11.26 -7.62
N ALA A 543 -11.83 -11.20 -7.22
CA ALA A 543 -12.83 -10.34 -7.88
C ALA A 543 -12.44 -8.84 -7.85
N VAL A 544 -11.95 -8.33 -6.71
CA VAL A 544 -11.44 -6.96 -6.61
C VAL A 544 -10.18 -6.75 -7.44
N LEU A 545 -9.28 -7.75 -7.51
CA LEU A 545 -8.11 -7.69 -8.40
C LEU A 545 -8.52 -7.59 -9.89
N ARG A 546 -9.52 -8.36 -10.33
CA ARG A 546 -10.09 -8.25 -11.70
C ARG A 546 -10.80 -6.90 -11.92
N ALA A 547 -11.46 -6.34 -10.91
CA ALA A 547 -12.02 -4.98 -10.97
C ALA A 547 -10.93 -3.88 -11.13
N ILE A 548 -9.75 -4.08 -10.53
CA ILE A 548 -8.58 -3.22 -10.75
C ILE A 548 -8.08 -3.39 -12.20
N HIS A 549 -7.97 -4.62 -12.72
CA HIS A 549 -7.58 -4.88 -14.12
C HIS A 549 -8.55 -4.22 -15.12
N PHE A 550 -9.87 -4.34 -14.93
CA PHE A 550 -10.88 -3.64 -15.72
C PHE A 550 -10.72 -2.11 -15.69
N THR A 551 -10.30 -1.57 -14.54
CA THR A 551 -10.05 -0.15 -14.36
C THR A 551 -8.76 0.28 -15.07
N CYS A 552 -7.70 -0.53 -15.02
CA CYS A 552 -6.47 -0.34 -15.81
C CYS A 552 -6.74 -0.40 -17.33
N ALA A 553 -7.52 -1.37 -17.81
CA ALA A 553 -7.95 -1.44 -19.21
C ALA A 553 -8.77 -0.19 -19.60
N THR A 554 -9.69 0.23 -18.72
CA THR A 554 -10.44 1.47 -18.92
C THR A 554 -9.52 2.70 -18.99
N LEU A 555 -8.49 2.82 -18.14
CA LEU A 555 -7.47 3.88 -18.24
C LEU A 555 -6.75 3.85 -19.58
N GLY A 556 -6.34 2.67 -20.06
CA GLY A 556 -5.75 2.48 -21.39
C GLY A 556 -6.61 3.08 -22.50
N THR A 557 -7.91 2.78 -22.53
CA THR A 557 -8.83 3.36 -23.53
C THR A 557 -8.99 4.88 -23.41
N LYS A 558 -8.83 5.47 -22.22
CA LYS A 558 -8.87 6.93 -22.05
C LYS A 558 -7.59 7.59 -22.50
N TYR A 559 -6.43 7.01 -22.20
CA TYR A 559 -5.14 7.50 -22.66
C TYR A 559 -4.99 7.38 -24.18
N ALA A 560 -5.46 6.29 -24.80
CA ALA A 560 -5.52 6.18 -26.26
C ALA A 560 -6.36 7.32 -26.88
N LYS A 561 -7.53 7.63 -26.30
CA LYS A 561 -8.37 8.76 -26.75
C LYS A 561 -7.72 10.13 -26.50
N LYS A 562 -7.00 10.32 -25.38
CA LYS A 562 -6.19 11.53 -25.15
C LYS A 562 -5.12 11.68 -26.23
N LEU A 563 -4.41 10.61 -26.58
CA LEU A 563 -3.37 10.63 -27.60
C LEU A 563 -3.93 10.95 -29.00
N GLN A 564 -5.11 10.42 -29.34
CA GLN A 564 -5.83 10.80 -30.58
C GLN A 564 -6.15 12.29 -30.62
N ILE A 565 -6.64 12.88 -29.51
CA ILE A 565 -6.92 14.32 -29.41
C ILE A 565 -5.63 15.14 -29.57
N LEU A 566 -4.52 14.75 -28.93
CA LEU A 566 -3.24 15.46 -29.01
C LEU A 566 -2.60 15.38 -30.40
N ASN A 567 -2.64 14.21 -31.05
CA ASN A 567 -2.12 14.04 -32.41
C ASN A 567 -2.93 14.84 -33.44
N TYR A 568 -4.25 14.95 -33.23
CA TYR A 568 -5.12 15.81 -34.06
C TYR A 568 -4.84 17.30 -33.82
N ASP A 569 -4.61 17.74 -32.57
CA ASP A 569 -4.19 19.12 -32.27
C ASP A 569 -2.85 19.47 -32.93
N ALA A 570 -1.87 18.55 -32.87
CA ALA A 570 -0.59 18.69 -33.55
C ALA A 570 -0.75 18.83 -35.08
N ALA A 571 -1.64 18.04 -35.70
CA ALA A 571 -1.95 18.18 -37.13
C ALA A 571 -2.60 19.53 -37.47
N LEU A 572 -3.46 20.09 -36.62
CA LEU A 572 -4.00 21.44 -36.79
C LEU A 572 -2.93 22.54 -36.61
N ILE A 573 -1.96 22.33 -35.71
CA ILE A 573 -0.81 23.21 -35.53
C ILE A 573 0.06 23.20 -36.78
N ASP A 574 0.41 22.01 -37.30
CA ASP A 574 1.13 21.87 -38.57
C ASP A 574 0.40 22.57 -39.73
N ALA A 575 -0.91 22.34 -39.84
CA ALA A 575 -1.75 22.98 -40.86
C ALA A 575 -1.75 24.52 -40.75
N LYS A 576 -1.85 25.07 -39.53
CA LYS A 576 -1.77 26.51 -39.31
C LYS A 576 -0.38 27.07 -39.63
N ASN A 577 0.67 26.36 -39.25
CA ASN A 577 2.05 26.76 -39.54
C ASN A 577 2.34 26.78 -41.04
N LEU A 578 1.79 25.83 -41.82
CA LEU A 578 1.87 25.86 -43.29
C LEU A 578 1.21 27.11 -43.89
N CYS A 579 0.05 27.52 -43.38
CA CYS A 579 -0.60 28.76 -43.81
C CYS A 579 0.26 30.00 -43.49
N ILE A 580 0.87 30.04 -42.29
CA ILE A 580 1.76 31.14 -41.88
C ILE A 580 3.02 31.21 -42.75
N LEU A 581 3.65 30.07 -43.05
CA LEU A 581 4.83 30.00 -43.93
C LEU A 581 4.50 30.44 -45.36
N GLU A 582 3.31 30.10 -45.86
CA GLU A 582 2.83 30.61 -47.14
C GLU A 582 2.61 32.13 -47.10
N ASP A 583 2.03 32.70 -46.04
CA ASP A 583 1.92 34.17 -45.88
C ASP A 583 3.29 34.87 -45.81
N GLU A 584 4.31 34.22 -45.23
CA GLU A 584 5.68 34.71 -45.26
C GLU A 584 6.30 34.65 -46.66
N ARG A 585 6.00 33.61 -47.43
CA ARG A 585 6.40 33.49 -48.84
C ARG A 585 5.73 34.56 -49.71
N ARG A 586 4.42 34.77 -49.55
CA ARG A 586 3.60 35.75 -50.30
C ARG A 586 4.11 37.19 -50.18
N LYS A 587 4.73 37.56 -49.06
CA LYS A 587 5.40 38.88 -48.89
C LYS A 587 6.51 39.15 -49.90
N ASN A 588 7.09 38.10 -50.48
CA ASN A 588 8.27 38.15 -51.36
C ASN A 588 7.99 37.68 -52.80
N VAL A 589 6.75 37.29 -53.11
CA VAL A 589 6.40 36.54 -54.34
C VAL A 589 5.11 37.08 -54.97
N PRO A 590 5.05 37.28 -56.31
CA PRO A 590 3.86 37.75 -57.02
C PRO A 590 2.59 36.90 -56.80
N GLU A 591 1.41 37.55 -56.88
CA GLU A 591 0.08 36.92 -56.66
C GLU A 591 -0.21 35.74 -57.59
N ASP A 592 0.32 35.73 -58.82
CA ASP A 592 0.18 34.62 -59.77
C ASP A 592 0.90 33.33 -59.34
N GLN A 593 1.76 33.41 -58.32
CA GLN A 593 2.55 32.29 -57.78
C GLN A 593 2.13 31.90 -56.36
N TRP A 594 1.01 32.41 -55.86
CA TRP A 594 0.45 32.06 -54.55
C TRP A 594 -0.20 30.67 -54.59
N HIS A 595 0.02 29.87 -53.55
CA HIS A 595 -0.67 28.59 -53.37
C HIS A 595 -1.85 28.82 -52.42
N THR A 596 -3.07 28.38 -52.78
CA THR A 596 -4.17 28.38 -51.81
C THR A 596 -3.81 27.50 -50.62
N TYR A 597 -4.23 27.87 -49.41
CA TYR A 597 -3.98 27.03 -48.23
C TYR A 597 -4.60 25.64 -48.42
N ALA A 598 -5.75 25.54 -49.08
CA ALA A 598 -6.41 24.28 -49.40
C ALA A 598 -5.57 23.38 -50.34
N SER A 599 -4.86 23.93 -51.33
CA SER A 599 -3.90 23.16 -52.13
C SER A 599 -2.73 22.73 -51.27
N LEU A 600 -2.09 23.66 -50.54
CA LEU A 600 -0.89 23.39 -49.75
C LEU A 600 -1.10 22.30 -48.68
N LEU A 601 -2.26 22.31 -48.01
CA LEU A 601 -2.64 21.26 -47.06
C LEU A 601 -2.83 19.91 -47.75
N CYS A 602 -3.44 19.87 -48.93
CA CYS A 602 -3.58 18.64 -49.69
C CYS A 602 -2.23 18.10 -50.20
N ASP A 603 -1.39 18.98 -50.73
CA ASP A 603 -0.08 18.58 -51.27
C ASP A 603 0.80 18.03 -50.13
N LYS A 604 0.64 18.54 -48.90
CA LYS A 604 1.26 17.95 -47.68
C LYS A 604 0.67 16.60 -47.28
N CYS A 605 -0.64 16.39 -47.47
CA CYS A 605 -1.27 15.07 -47.27
C CYS A 605 -0.72 14.03 -48.25
N GLU A 606 -0.58 14.39 -49.53
CA GLU A 606 0.03 13.55 -50.57
C GLU A 606 1.49 13.20 -50.22
N GLU A 607 2.29 14.19 -49.76
CA GLU A 607 3.66 13.95 -49.31
C GLU A 607 3.73 12.96 -48.13
N ARG A 608 2.87 13.11 -47.11
CA ARG A 608 2.86 12.20 -45.94
C ARG A 608 2.51 10.76 -46.34
N LEU A 609 1.55 10.57 -47.24
CA LEU A 609 1.16 9.26 -47.76
C LEU A 609 2.29 8.53 -48.49
N VAL A 610 3.14 9.26 -49.23
CA VAL A 610 4.31 8.68 -49.92
C VAL A 610 5.40 8.24 -48.93
N ILE A 611 5.50 8.89 -47.77
CA ILE A 611 6.56 8.62 -46.78
C ILE A 611 6.29 7.34 -45.97
N ASP A 612 5.05 7.07 -45.57
CA ASP A 612 4.70 5.95 -44.68
C ASP A 612 3.63 4.98 -45.22
N ALA A 613 3.33 5.06 -46.52
CA ALA A 613 2.28 4.30 -47.20
C ALA A 613 0.87 4.44 -46.59
N GLY A 614 0.65 5.41 -45.69
CA GLY A 614 -0.60 5.59 -44.97
C GLY A 614 -0.78 4.69 -43.76
N ASP A 615 0.17 3.82 -43.41
CA ASP A 615 0.02 2.86 -42.31
C ASP A 615 0.11 3.50 -40.92
N SER A 616 0.76 4.66 -40.80
CA SER A 616 0.89 5.38 -39.53
C SER A 616 -0.44 5.92 -39.01
N HIS A 617 -0.77 5.63 -37.76
CA HIS A 617 -1.93 6.20 -37.07
C HIS A 617 -1.86 7.75 -37.03
N THR A 618 -0.67 8.33 -36.99
CA THR A 618 -0.45 9.78 -37.03
C THR A 618 -0.83 10.38 -38.39
N THR A 619 -0.51 9.70 -39.49
CA THR A 619 -0.87 10.14 -40.84
C THR A 619 -2.37 10.03 -41.07
N LYS A 620 -3.01 8.94 -40.63
CA LYS A 620 -4.48 8.80 -40.65
C LYS A 620 -5.18 9.93 -39.87
N LEU A 621 -4.66 10.32 -38.71
CA LEU A 621 -5.18 11.46 -37.93
C LEU A 621 -4.92 12.82 -38.60
N CYS A 622 -3.79 12.99 -39.28
CA CYS A 622 -3.50 14.21 -40.05
C CYS A 622 -4.47 14.38 -41.23
N LEU A 623 -4.74 13.31 -41.97
CA LEU A 623 -5.72 13.29 -43.06
C LEU A 623 -7.12 13.65 -42.56
N CYS A 624 -7.53 13.05 -41.43
CA CYS A 624 -8.78 13.37 -40.75
C CYS A 624 -8.87 14.86 -40.36
N ALA A 625 -7.81 15.45 -39.79
CA ALA A 625 -7.79 16.87 -39.45
C ALA A 625 -7.89 17.80 -40.68
N VAL A 626 -7.18 17.47 -41.77
CA VAL A 626 -7.24 18.27 -43.02
C VAL A 626 -8.60 18.14 -43.72
N ARG A 627 -9.19 16.93 -43.77
CA ARG A 627 -10.57 16.72 -44.25
C ARG A 627 -11.55 17.58 -43.45
N ASP A 628 -11.53 17.46 -42.12
CA ASP A 628 -12.44 18.19 -41.22
C ASP A 628 -12.33 19.71 -41.42
N VAL A 629 -11.11 20.24 -41.64
CA VAL A 629 -10.86 21.66 -41.96
C VAL A 629 -11.51 22.08 -43.28
N LEU A 630 -11.33 21.28 -44.34
CA LEU A 630 -11.83 21.57 -45.69
C LEU A 630 -13.36 21.43 -45.80
N GLU A 631 -13.93 20.43 -45.14
CA GLU A 631 -15.38 20.22 -45.03
C GLU A 631 -16.07 21.23 -44.08
N LYS A 632 -15.28 22.01 -43.32
CA LYS A 632 -15.75 22.98 -42.32
C LYS A 632 -16.51 22.32 -41.17
N ALA A 633 -16.02 21.16 -40.73
CA ALA A 633 -16.61 20.43 -39.62
C ALA A 633 -16.66 21.30 -38.35
N SER A 634 -17.79 21.28 -37.65
CA SER A 634 -17.95 22.00 -36.38
C SER A 634 -17.22 21.31 -35.22
N HIS A 635 -16.93 20.01 -35.36
CA HIS A 635 -16.27 19.17 -34.37
C HIS A 635 -15.34 18.16 -35.05
N PRO A 636 -14.21 17.79 -34.43
CA PRO A 636 -13.37 16.69 -34.87
C PRO A 636 -14.19 15.40 -35.00
N THR A 637 -14.13 14.79 -36.18
CA THR A 637 -14.87 13.57 -36.52
C THR A 637 -14.22 12.33 -35.91
N PHE A 638 -12.89 12.22 -35.99
CA PHE A 638 -12.10 11.04 -35.60
C PHE A 638 -12.48 9.73 -36.33
N GLU A 639 -13.23 9.81 -37.43
CA GLU A 639 -13.62 8.66 -38.24
C GLU A 639 -12.65 8.44 -39.41
N PHE A 640 -12.16 7.21 -39.52
CA PHE A 640 -11.31 6.74 -40.61
C PHE A 640 -12.15 5.97 -41.63
N SER A 641 -12.47 6.63 -42.73
CA SER A 641 -12.96 5.99 -43.97
C SER A 641 -11.80 5.22 -44.64
N ASP A 642 -12.05 4.61 -45.81
CA ASP A 642 -10.94 4.17 -46.66
C ASP A 642 -10.03 5.36 -46.97
N LEU A 643 -8.73 5.09 -47.10
CA LEU A 643 -7.70 6.12 -47.27
C LEU A 643 -7.90 6.87 -48.60
N GLU A 644 -8.32 6.13 -49.63
CA GLU A 644 -8.66 6.63 -50.97
C GLU A 644 -9.91 7.53 -50.95
N ASP A 645 -10.96 7.14 -50.22
CA ASP A 645 -12.17 7.96 -50.02
C ASP A 645 -11.82 9.28 -49.33
N CYS A 646 -10.98 9.22 -48.28
CA CYS A 646 -10.54 10.39 -47.53
C CYS A 646 -9.75 11.36 -48.42
N MET A 647 -8.82 10.86 -49.25
CA MET A 647 -8.08 11.68 -50.21
C MET A 647 -8.97 12.24 -51.31
N THR A 648 -9.96 11.48 -51.79
CA THR A 648 -10.93 11.95 -52.78
C THR A 648 -11.74 13.16 -52.28
N LEU A 649 -12.13 13.15 -50.99
CA LEU A 649 -12.81 14.28 -50.35
C LEU A 649 -11.89 15.50 -50.23
N ILE A 650 -10.63 15.32 -49.80
CA ILE A 650 -9.63 16.39 -49.72
C ILE A 650 -9.37 17.00 -51.12
N HIS A 651 -9.26 16.15 -52.16
CA HIS A 651 -9.08 16.57 -53.57
C HIS A 651 -10.25 17.41 -54.09
N GLY A 652 -11.49 17.05 -53.74
CA GLY A 652 -12.69 17.82 -54.08
C GLY A 652 -12.70 19.25 -53.53
N HIS A 653 -11.80 19.57 -52.60
CA HIS A 653 -11.77 20.82 -51.84
C HIS A 653 -10.52 21.70 -52.07
N LYS A 654 -9.60 21.36 -53.00
CA LYS A 654 -8.36 22.14 -53.29
C LYS A 654 -8.57 23.64 -53.59
N ASN A 655 -9.76 24.05 -54.04
CA ASN A 655 -10.09 25.42 -54.43
C ASN A 655 -10.82 26.24 -53.32
N LEU A 656 -10.77 25.82 -52.06
CA LEU A 656 -11.36 26.57 -50.96
C LEU A 656 -10.63 27.88 -50.66
N ASN A 657 -11.40 28.91 -50.28
CA ASN A 657 -10.89 30.22 -49.92
C ASN A 657 -10.09 30.19 -48.61
N ASP A 658 -8.92 30.81 -48.62
CA ASP A 658 -7.94 30.89 -47.52
C ASP A 658 -8.55 31.34 -46.17
N ASP A 659 -9.34 32.41 -46.17
CA ASP A 659 -10.04 32.91 -44.97
C ASP A 659 -11.00 31.86 -44.37
N THR A 660 -11.60 31.02 -45.22
CA THR A 660 -12.46 29.93 -44.77
C THR A 660 -11.65 28.80 -44.17
N VAL A 661 -10.49 28.46 -44.74
CA VAL A 661 -9.57 27.45 -44.20
C VAL A 661 -9.05 27.86 -42.82
N LEU A 662 -8.58 29.11 -42.66
CA LEU A 662 -8.13 29.62 -41.36
C LEU A 662 -9.24 29.62 -40.30
N LYS A 663 -10.46 30.04 -40.66
CA LYS A 663 -11.62 29.98 -39.75
C LYS A 663 -11.97 28.56 -39.33
N SER A 664 -11.91 27.59 -40.23
CA SER A 664 -12.10 26.17 -39.90
C SER A 664 -11.00 25.65 -38.95
N ILE A 665 -9.74 25.97 -39.22
CA ILE A 665 -8.60 25.58 -38.36
C ILE A 665 -8.78 26.15 -36.95
N ASP A 666 -9.08 27.44 -36.81
CA ASP A 666 -9.22 28.06 -35.50
C ASP A 666 -10.47 27.60 -34.72
N LEU A 667 -11.57 27.30 -35.42
CA LEU A 667 -12.75 26.67 -34.82
C LEU A 667 -12.43 25.27 -34.28
N LEU A 668 -11.87 24.39 -35.12
CA LEU A 668 -11.52 23.02 -34.73
C LEU A 668 -10.47 23.02 -33.61
N LYS A 669 -9.46 23.89 -33.69
CA LYS A 669 -8.44 24.03 -32.63
C LYS A 669 -9.09 24.42 -31.31
N SER A 670 -9.95 25.45 -31.29
CA SER A 670 -10.68 25.85 -30.08
C SER A 670 -11.53 24.71 -29.48
N VAL A 671 -12.13 23.85 -30.32
CA VAL A 671 -12.88 22.68 -29.86
C VAL A 671 -11.95 21.58 -29.29
N VAL A 672 -10.79 21.38 -29.89
CA VAL A 672 -9.80 20.35 -29.52
C VAL A 672 -9.08 20.72 -28.22
N THR A 673 -8.62 21.96 -28.06
CA THR A 673 -7.92 22.41 -26.84
C THR A 673 -8.80 22.20 -25.60
N ASN A 674 -10.12 22.40 -25.72
CA ASN A 674 -11.08 22.16 -24.64
C ASN A 674 -11.32 20.67 -24.33
N LYS A 675 -10.95 19.73 -25.22
CA LYS A 675 -11.12 18.28 -24.97
C LYS A 675 -10.03 17.70 -24.05
N VAL A 676 -8.82 18.27 -24.03
CA VAL A 676 -7.68 17.73 -23.25
C VAL A 676 -7.89 17.86 -21.72
N PRO A 677 -8.25 19.03 -21.15
CA PRO A 677 -8.48 19.15 -19.71
C PRO A 677 -9.61 18.23 -19.21
N VAL A 678 -10.68 18.12 -20.00
CA VAL A 678 -11.82 17.23 -19.73
C VAL A 678 -11.42 15.76 -19.78
N ALA A 679 -10.49 15.38 -20.67
CA ALA A 679 -9.94 14.02 -20.71
C ALA A 679 -9.09 13.73 -19.47
N ASP A 680 -8.22 14.66 -19.06
CA ASP A 680 -7.33 14.49 -17.91
C ASP A 680 -8.05 14.36 -16.58
N SER A 681 -9.03 15.24 -16.29
CA SER A 681 -9.82 15.11 -15.07
C SER A 681 -10.60 13.78 -15.02
N LYS A 682 -11.07 13.29 -16.18
CA LYS A 682 -11.72 11.97 -16.29
C LYS A 682 -10.74 10.82 -16.08
N ILE A 683 -9.49 10.96 -16.52
CA ILE A 683 -8.41 9.98 -16.25
C ILE A 683 -8.07 9.96 -14.76
N LEU A 684 -7.88 11.12 -14.14
CA LEU A 684 -7.59 11.25 -12.70
C LEU A 684 -8.72 10.67 -11.84
N LEU A 685 -9.99 10.88 -12.21
CA LEU A 685 -11.15 10.29 -11.53
C LEU A 685 -11.11 8.75 -11.57
N ILE A 686 -10.74 8.16 -12.71
CA ILE A 686 -10.64 6.70 -12.88
C ILE A 686 -9.43 6.15 -12.10
N GLU A 687 -8.32 6.90 -12.05
CA GLU A 687 -7.12 6.55 -11.28
C GLU A 687 -7.37 6.62 -9.76
N ASN A 688 -8.25 7.52 -9.31
CA ASN A 688 -8.74 7.55 -7.93
C ASN A 688 -9.59 6.29 -7.62
N SER A 689 -10.52 5.87 -8.50
CA SER A 689 -11.22 4.58 -8.35
C SER A 689 -10.23 3.41 -8.25
N ARG A 690 -9.23 3.34 -9.15
CA ARG A 690 -8.19 2.28 -9.13
C ARG A 690 -7.44 2.25 -7.80
N THR A 691 -7.07 3.43 -7.29
CA THR A 691 -6.34 3.60 -6.03
C THR A 691 -7.18 3.13 -4.84
N ASN A 692 -8.48 3.42 -4.83
CA ASN A 692 -9.40 2.97 -3.79
C ASN A 692 -9.59 1.44 -3.82
N LEU A 693 -9.86 0.86 -4.99
CA LEU A 693 -9.96 -0.61 -5.15
C LEU A 693 -8.67 -1.33 -4.70
N LEU A 694 -7.50 -0.75 -4.97
CA LEU A 694 -6.22 -1.28 -4.51
C LEU A 694 -6.05 -1.16 -2.98
N ASN A 695 -6.49 -0.06 -2.36
CA ASN A 695 -6.52 0.06 -0.90
C ASN A 695 -7.45 -1.01 -0.28
N ASP A 696 -8.61 -1.23 -0.88
CA ASP A 696 -9.59 -2.21 -0.41
C ASP A 696 -9.09 -3.65 -0.58
N LEU A 697 -8.42 -3.98 -1.69
CA LEU A 697 -7.72 -5.26 -1.84
C LEU A 697 -6.62 -5.45 -0.78
N VAL A 698 -5.87 -4.39 -0.43
CA VAL A 698 -4.87 -4.42 0.66
C VAL A 698 -5.54 -4.65 2.03
N LYS A 699 -6.73 -4.08 2.30
CA LYS A 699 -7.49 -4.41 3.52
C LYS A 699 -7.98 -5.86 3.54
N LEU A 700 -8.59 -6.34 2.45
CA LEU A 700 -9.15 -7.70 2.32
C LEU A 700 -8.09 -8.81 2.43
N SER A 701 -6.87 -8.53 1.98
CA SER A 701 -5.78 -9.52 1.96
C SER A 701 -5.10 -9.74 3.31
N VAL A 702 -5.45 -8.94 4.34
CA VAL A 702 -5.01 -9.16 5.72
C VAL A 702 -5.53 -10.51 6.21
N PHE A 703 -4.63 -11.32 6.75
CA PHE A 703 -4.96 -12.48 7.54
C PHE A 703 -4.43 -12.29 8.96
N ASP A 704 -5.28 -12.57 9.96
CA ASP A 704 -4.89 -12.59 11.35
C ASP A 704 -4.90 -14.05 11.82
N TYR A 705 -3.72 -14.60 12.11
CA TYR A 705 -3.58 -15.98 12.56
C TYR A 705 -4.44 -16.31 13.80
N ARG A 706 -4.78 -15.31 14.62
CA ARG A 706 -5.66 -15.50 15.78
C ARG A 706 -7.08 -15.85 15.35
N SER A 707 -7.63 -15.27 14.28
CA SER A 707 -9.00 -15.62 13.86
C SER A 707 -9.11 -17.10 13.44
N TYR A 708 -8.00 -17.67 12.97
CA TYR A 708 -7.88 -19.08 12.60
C TYR A 708 -7.74 -20.02 13.82
N ILE A 709 -6.95 -19.64 14.84
CA ILE A 709 -6.73 -20.50 16.03
C ILE A 709 -7.68 -20.23 17.21
N LEU A 710 -8.34 -19.07 17.30
CA LEU A 710 -9.20 -18.71 18.43
C LEU A 710 -10.38 -19.68 18.58
N HIS A 711 -10.92 -20.15 17.45
CA HIS A 711 -11.94 -21.20 17.36
C HIS A 711 -11.44 -22.50 18.04
N LEU A 712 -10.27 -22.98 17.62
CA LEU A 712 -9.59 -24.15 18.19
C LEU A 712 -9.29 -23.97 19.70
N LEU A 713 -8.77 -22.82 20.10
CA LEU A 713 -8.37 -22.53 21.49
C LEU A 713 -9.57 -22.52 22.45
N LYS A 714 -10.67 -21.85 22.07
CA LYS A 714 -11.91 -21.85 22.86
C LYS A 714 -12.47 -23.27 23.01
N ARG A 715 -12.46 -24.07 21.93
CA ARG A 715 -12.90 -25.47 21.97
C ARG A 715 -12.01 -26.32 22.88
N TYR A 716 -10.70 -26.23 22.74
CA TYR A 716 -9.73 -26.92 23.59
C TYR A 716 -9.93 -26.57 25.08
N GLN A 717 -10.06 -25.29 25.41
CA GLN A 717 -10.26 -24.84 26.79
C GLN A 717 -11.63 -25.24 27.36
N ARG A 718 -12.69 -25.25 26.54
CA ARG A 718 -14.01 -25.76 26.95
C ARG A 718 -13.92 -27.24 27.31
N ASP A 719 -13.32 -28.06 26.45
CA ASP A 719 -13.14 -29.49 26.68
C ASP A 719 -12.28 -29.77 27.92
N GLU A 720 -11.15 -29.06 28.10
CA GLU A 720 -10.28 -29.21 29.29
C GLU A 720 -11.03 -28.78 30.57
N LEU A 721 -11.85 -27.73 30.53
CA LEU A 721 -12.68 -27.33 31.67
C LEU A 721 -13.78 -28.34 31.98
N ASP A 722 -14.52 -28.83 30.98
CA ASP A 722 -15.56 -29.85 31.16
C ASP A 722 -14.98 -31.16 31.72
N GLU A 723 -13.81 -31.60 31.24
CA GLU A 723 -13.08 -32.75 31.82
C GLU A 723 -12.70 -32.51 33.30
N ILE A 724 -12.21 -31.32 33.65
CA ILE A 724 -11.91 -30.95 35.04
C ILE A 724 -13.17 -30.98 35.92
N VAL A 725 -14.30 -30.44 35.45
CA VAL A 725 -15.57 -30.43 36.21
C VAL A 725 -16.13 -31.85 36.37
N ASP A 726 -15.94 -32.72 35.38
CA ASP A 726 -16.29 -34.15 35.47
C ASP A 726 -15.41 -34.91 36.46
N MET A 727 -14.11 -34.63 36.50
CA MET A 727 -13.19 -35.25 37.45
C MET A 727 -13.44 -34.77 38.88
N ASP A 728 -13.65 -33.48 39.11
CA ASP A 728 -14.02 -32.94 40.43
C ASP A 728 -15.34 -33.54 40.94
N ALA A 729 -16.35 -33.69 40.07
CA ALA A 729 -17.61 -34.36 40.42
C ALA A 729 -17.40 -35.83 40.82
N LYS A 730 -16.57 -36.58 40.08
CA LYS A 730 -16.20 -37.97 40.41
C LYS A 730 -15.45 -38.06 41.74
N THR A 731 -14.51 -37.15 42.00
CA THR A 731 -13.75 -37.11 43.26
C THR A 731 -14.62 -36.73 44.44
N LYS A 732 -15.53 -35.76 44.31
CA LYS A 732 -16.51 -35.42 45.36
C LYS A 732 -17.49 -36.57 45.64
N LEU A 733 -17.94 -37.29 44.61
CA LEU A 733 -18.75 -38.49 44.77
C LEU A 733 -17.98 -39.59 45.54
N ALA A 734 -16.73 -39.85 45.17
CA ALA A 734 -15.88 -40.83 45.83
C ALA A 734 -15.55 -40.45 47.28
N ALA A 735 -15.32 -39.16 47.57
CA ALA A 735 -15.11 -38.65 48.91
C ALA A 735 -16.36 -38.83 49.79
N ALA A 736 -17.55 -38.46 49.29
CA ALA A 736 -18.81 -38.66 50.01
C ALA A 736 -19.12 -40.15 50.26
N GLN A 737 -18.79 -41.03 49.30
CA GLN A 737 -18.87 -42.48 49.50
C GLN A 737 -17.88 -42.98 50.55
N ALA A 738 -16.65 -42.45 50.60
CA ALA A 738 -15.66 -42.79 51.60
C ALA A 738 -16.03 -42.29 53.01
N GLU A 739 -16.60 -41.09 53.12
CA GLU A 739 -17.11 -40.55 54.40
C GLU A 739 -18.28 -41.39 54.93
N HIS A 740 -19.27 -41.72 54.09
CA HIS A 740 -20.38 -42.62 54.46
C HIS A 740 -19.88 -44.01 54.91
N LEU A 741 -18.85 -44.56 54.25
CA LEU A 741 -18.17 -45.80 54.66
C LEU A 741 -17.34 -45.67 55.94
N SER A 742 -17.02 -44.44 56.38
CA SER A 742 -16.35 -44.16 57.64
C SER A 742 -17.34 -43.98 58.80
N GLU A 743 -18.49 -43.36 58.54
CA GLU A 743 -19.57 -43.19 59.52
C GLU A 743 -20.22 -44.54 59.87
N GLU A 744 -20.48 -45.42 58.89
CA GLU A 744 -20.93 -46.81 59.15
C GLU A 744 -19.96 -47.60 60.03
N LYS A 745 -18.65 -47.29 59.98
CA LYS A 745 -17.63 -47.91 60.83
C LYS A 745 -17.60 -47.32 62.24
N GLN A 746 -17.99 -46.06 62.43
CA GLN A 746 -18.13 -45.47 63.76
C GLN A 746 -19.41 -45.93 64.47
N GLU A 747 -20.53 -46.12 63.77
CA GLU A 747 -21.76 -46.65 64.39
C GLU A 747 -21.62 -48.10 64.88
N LYS A 748 -20.88 -48.95 64.14
CA LYS A 748 -20.60 -50.33 64.56
C LYS A 748 -19.65 -50.43 65.77
N GLY A 749 -19.01 -49.33 66.18
CA GLY A 749 -18.10 -49.27 67.34
C GLY A 749 -18.76 -49.20 68.73
N LYS A 750 -20.08 -48.91 68.82
CA LYS A 750 -20.75 -48.60 70.11
C LYS A 750 -21.59 -49.76 70.71
N LYS A 751 -21.20 -51.03 70.53
CA LYS A 751 -21.82 -52.18 71.25
C LYS A 751 -20.83 -53.27 71.67
N SER A 752 -20.16 -53.11 72.81
CA SER A 752 -20.12 -54.16 73.85
C SER A 752 -19.53 -53.63 75.17
N GLY A 753 -20.18 -53.96 76.29
CA GLY A 753 -19.72 -53.61 77.64
C GLY A 753 -18.81 -54.69 78.22
N SER A 754 -17.88 -54.28 79.08
CA SER A 754 -16.88 -55.14 79.74
C SER A 754 -17.47 -56.22 80.66
N ASN A 755 -16.74 -57.34 80.86
CA ASN A 755 -16.00 -57.56 82.12
C ASN A 755 -15.10 -58.82 82.19
N LYS A 756 -13.83 -58.59 82.56
CA LYS A 756 -12.96 -59.36 83.49
C LYS A 756 -12.96 -60.92 83.46
N LYS A 757 -11.78 -61.52 83.18
CA LYS A 757 -10.83 -62.01 84.23
C LYS A 757 -9.50 -62.61 83.72
N LYS A 758 -8.41 -62.12 84.32
CA LYS A 758 -7.21 -62.83 84.84
C LYS A 758 -6.48 -63.95 84.04
N ASN A 759 -5.24 -63.60 83.67
CA ASN A 759 -3.96 -64.23 84.08
C ASN A 759 -3.34 -65.47 83.39
N ARG A 760 -2.10 -65.22 82.94
CA ARG A 760 -0.84 -66.01 83.11
C ARG A 760 -0.49 -67.19 82.17
N SER A 761 0.35 -66.83 81.18
CA SER A 761 1.77 -67.22 81.04
C SER A 761 2.19 -68.63 80.57
N ASN A 762 3.01 -68.60 79.51
CA ASN A 762 4.08 -69.55 79.12
C ASN A 762 3.58 -70.92 78.57
N LYS A 763 4.29 -71.62 77.67
CA LYS A 763 5.75 -71.69 77.49
C LYS A 763 6.17 -72.34 76.13
N ARG A 764 7.23 -71.81 75.49
CA ARG A 764 8.29 -72.49 74.68
C ARG A 764 8.03 -73.15 73.30
N THR A 765 8.82 -72.70 72.29
CA THR A 765 9.81 -73.42 71.42
C THR A 765 9.49 -74.83 70.87
N SER A 766 9.86 -75.27 69.65
CA SER A 766 10.82 -74.78 68.61
C SER A 766 10.79 -75.68 67.34
N ALA A 767 11.60 -75.33 66.31
CA ALA A 767 12.02 -76.14 65.13
C ALA A 767 11.01 -76.16 63.94
N SER A 768 11.29 -75.51 62.79
CA SER A 768 12.15 -75.91 61.62
C SER A 768 11.46 -76.96 60.72
N MET A 769 11.38 -76.92 59.38
CA MET A 769 12.09 -76.26 58.26
C MET A 769 11.08 -76.05 57.07
N SER A 770 11.28 -75.39 55.92
CA SER A 770 12.30 -74.50 55.30
C SER A 770 11.76 -73.94 53.95
N LYS A 771 12.55 -73.07 53.28
CA LYS A 771 12.58 -72.66 51.85
C LYS A 771 11.89 -71.34 51.38
N ASP A 772 12.79 -70.41 51.06
CA ASP A 772 12.93 -69.61 49.82
C ASP A 772 12.21 -68.23 49.65
N ASP A 773 13.05 -67.19 49.84
CA ASP A 773 13.23 -65.91 49.09
C ASP A 773 12.16 -64.78 49.07
N VAL A 774 12.49 -63.46 49.06
CA VAL A 774 13.69 -62.58 49.28
C VAL A 774 13.08 -61.13 49.45
N HIS A 775 13.25 -60.30 50.49
CA HIS A 775 14.39 -59.49 51.03
C HIS A 775 14.99 -58.43 50.05
N GLU A 776 15.55 -57.24 50.41
CA GLU A 776 15.94 -56.64 51.71
C GLU A 776 15.89 -55.07 51.69
N SER A 777 16.72 -54.36 52.50
CA SER A 777 16.25 -53.31 53.42
C SER A 777 17.14 -52.06 53.67
N SER A 778 16.49 -51.07 54.31
CA SER A 778 16.87 -49.87 55.12
C SER A 778 18.26 -49.61 55.77
N VAL A 779 18.47 -48.32 56.14
CA VAL A 779 19.14 -47.70 57.34
C VAL A 779 20.35 -46.75 57.09
N ASN A 780 20.38 -45.64 57.84
CA ASN A 780 21.37 -44.52 57.87
C ASN A 780 22.66 -44.79 58.69
N LEU A 781 23.76 -44.05 58.42
CA LEU A 781 24.55 -43.20 59.37
C LEU A 781 25.86 -42.65 58.72
N GLU A 782 26.29 -41.43 59.07
CA GLU A 782 27.61 -40.84 58.70
C GLU A 782 28.76 -41.37 59.61
N PRO A 783 30.06 -41.35 59.21
CA PRO A 783 30.92 -40.17 59.48
C PRO A 783 32.10 -39.92 58.50
N LYS A 784 33.08 -39.11 58.93
CA LYS A 784 34.05 -38.27 58.19
C LYS A 784 35.51 -38.80 58.23
N VAL A 785 36.36 -38.35 57.27
CA VAL A 785 37.86 -38.26 57.26
C VAL A 785 38.71 -39.36 56.54
N THR A 786 39.69 -38.85 55.75
CA THR A 786 40.85 -39.33 54.93
C THR A 786 42.00 -40.05 55.68
N PRO A 787 43.20 -40.41 55.11
CA PRO A 787 43.74 -40.69 53.73
C PRO A 787 44.59 -42.02 53.70
N PRO A 788 45.74 -42.26 52.97
CA PRO A 788 46.22 -41.96 51.59
C PRO A 788 46.71 -43.20 50.74
N SER A 789 47.14 -42.91 49.49
CA SER A 789 47.89 -43.63 48.40
C SER A 789 49.14 -44.53 48.74
N PRO A 790 50.01 -45.06 47.80
CA PRO A 790 50.08 -45.02 46.29
C PRO A 790 50.61 -46.29 45.52
N LYS A 791 50.79 -46.16 44.18
CA LYS A 791 51.60 -46.95 43.17
C LYS A 791 50.92 -48.21 42.54
N SER A 792 51.13 -48.55 41.26
CA SER A 792 52.25 -48.23 40.33
C SER A 792 51.87 -47.84 38.87
N THR A 793 52.82 -47.20 38.18
CA THR A 793 53.00 -47.02 36.72
C THR A 793 53.43 -48.36 36.03
N GLU A 794 53.73 -48.54 34.72
CA GLU A 794 54.20 -47.66 33.62
C GLU A 794 54.18 -48.40 32.23
N GLU A 795 54.52 -47.66 31.15
CA GLU A 795 54.93 -48.05 29.76
C GLU A 795 53.88 -48.66 28.76
N ASP A 796 54.03 -48.63 27.41
CA ASP A 796 54.45 -47.57 26.44
C ASP A 796 54.16 -47.97 24.93
N SER A 797 54.34 -47.02 23.99
CA SER A 797 54.90 -47.16 22.61
C SER A 797 54.05 -47.23 21.30
N MET A 798 54.25 -46.18 20.46
CA MET A 798 54.51 -46.10 18.99
C MET A 798 53.43 -46.18 17.86
N GLU A 799 53.81 -45.54 16.73
CA GLU A 799 53.08 -45.17 15.48
C GLU A 799 53.28 -46.23 14.33
N PRO A 800 53.19 -45.93 12.99
CA PRO A 800 52.25 -45.15 12.16
C PRO A 800 51.73 -45.94 10.90
N GLU A 801 51.23 -45.21 9.89
CA GLU A 801 51.27 -45.47 8.42
C GLU A 801 50.28 -46.41 7.68
N ASP A 802 49.45 -45.75 6.85
CA ASP A 802 49.37 -45.86 5.36
C ASP A 802 48.55 -46.96 4.61
N THR A 803 48.15 -46.54 3.39
CA THR A 803 47.72 -47.30 2.19
C THR A 803 46.31 -47.93 2.01
N LEU A 804 45.60 -47.37 1.00
CA LEU A 804 44.87 -48.06 -0.11
C LEU A 804 43.49 -48.72 0.17
N SER A 805 42.49 -48.73 -0.74
CA SER A 805 42.31 -48.12 -2.09
C SER A 805 40.87 -48.31 -2.64
N SER A 806 40.64 -47.99 -3.93
CA SER A 806 39.45 -48.20 -4.80
C SER A 806 38.44 -47.03 -4.84
N GLU A 807 38.42 -46.15 -5.86
CA GLU A 807 37.88 -46.35 -7.25
C GLU A 807 36.35 -46.55 -7.30
N ARG A 808 35.53 -45.99 -8.23
CA ARG A 808 35.63 -45.20 -9.50
C ARG A 808 34.24 -44.52 -9.73
N GLY A 809 34.00 -43.49 -10.55
CA GLY A 809 34.81 -42.67 -11.46
C GLY A 809 34.12 -42.41 -12.83
N ARG A 810 34.04 -41.15 -13.32
CA ARG A 810 33.87 -40.84 -14.77
C ARG A 810 34.23 -39.37 -15.19
N LEU A 811 35.49 -39.17 -15.57
CA LEU A 811 36.01 -38.65 -16.86
C LEU A 811 35.06 -37.92 -17.85
N GLU A 812 35.47 -36.94 -18.69
CA GLU A 812 36.67 -36.07 -18.80
C GLU A 812 36.54 -35.10 -20.03
N ILE A 813 37.43 -34.10 -20.17
CA ILE A 813 38.13 -33.56 -21.39
C ILE A 813 38.63 -32.12 -21.06
N SER A 814 39.94 -31.81 -20.88
CA SER A 814 41.09 -31.66 -21.82
C SER A 814 41.12 -30.29 -22.59
N SER A 815 42.26 -29.60 -22.82
CA SER A 815 43.69 -29.80 -22.44
C SER A 815 44.64 -28.59 -22.72
N ASN A 816 45.85 -28.60 -22.09
CA ASN A 816 47.15 -27.98 -22.48
C ASN A 816 47.33 -26.42 -22.51
N THR A 817 48.50 -25.78 -22.30
CA THR A 817 49.93 -26.22 -22.17
C THR A 817 50.79 -25.27 -21.27
N LYS A 818 52.03 -25.66 -20.92
CA LYS A 818 53.09 -24.90 -20.15
C LYS A 818 53.80 -23.82 -21.03
N SER A 819 54.72 -22.93 -20.61
CA SER A 819 55.83 -23.03 -19.63
C SER A 819 56.62 -21.72 -19.31
N GLN A 820 57.24 -21.67 -18.11
CA GLN A 820 58.59 -21.15 -17.73
C GLN A 820 59.01 -19.64 -17.68
N ASP A 821 59.56 -19.31 -16.50
CA ASP A 821 60.79 -18.55 -16.14
C ASP A 821 60.95 -17.02 -16.21
N GLU A 822 61.84 -16.58 -15.31
CA GLU A 822 62.18 -15.21 -14.87
C GLU A 822 63.05 -14.43 -15.88
N THR A 823 62.99 -13.09 -15.86
CA THR A 823 64.13 -12.18 -15.54
C THR A 823 63.73 -10.71 -15.64
N ALA A 824 64.59 -9.79 -15.19
CA ALA A 824 64.27 -8.39 -14.94
C ALA A 824 65.00 -7.38 -15.88
N LYS A 825 64.55 -6.12 -15.78
CA LYS A 825 65.29 -4.84 -15.91
C LYS A 825 65.14 -3.92 -17.14
N ASP A 826 65.09 -2.63 -16.74
CA ASP A 826 65.63 -1.39 -17.34
C ASP A 826 64.91 -0.68 -18.52
N MET A 827 64.42 0.53 -18.18
CA MET A 827 64.54 1.83 -18.91
C MET A 827 63.87 1.96 -20.30
N GLU A 828 63.37 3.11 -20.76
CA GLU A 828 63.68 4.53 -20.45
C GLU A 828 62.58 5.50 -21.03
N ASN A 829 62.63 6.77 -20.62
CA ASN A 829 62.13 7.99 -21.34
C ASN A 829 60.62 8.34 -21.49
N MET A 830 60.24 9.42 -20.79
CA MET A 830 59.33 10.52 -21.20
C MET A 830 60.06 11.48 -22.20
N PRO A 831 59.49 12.56 -22.80
CA PRO A 831 58.19 13.23 -22.57
C PRO A 831 57.41 13.65 -23.85
N GLY A 832 56.27 14.35 -23.70
CA GLY A 832 55.62 15.13 -24.77
C GLY A 832 54.21 15.63 -24.40
N GLU A 833 53.96 16.94 -24.49
CA GLU A 833 52.70 17.61 -24.08
C GLU A 833 51.69 17.82 -25.23
N ASP A 834 50.48 18.27 -24.86
CA ASP A 834 49.44 18.96 -25.64
C ASP A 834 48.41 18.22 -26.53
N LEU A 835 47.21 18.07 -25.95
CA LEU A 835 45.89 18.57 -26.40
C LEU A 835 45.20 18.05 -27.70
N LEU A 836 43.90 17.74 -27.51
CA LEU A 836 42.82 17.42 -28.49
C LEU A 836 42.91 16.01 -29.13
N SER A 837 41.95 15.11 -28.91
CA SER A 837 40.55 15.25 -29.33
C SER A 837 39.58 14.33 -28.58
N GLU A 838 38.29 14.69 -28.60
CA GLU A 838 37.16 13.85 -28.21
C GLU A 838 37.02 12.58 -29.10
N ASN A 839 36.31 11.58 -28.56
CA ASN A 839 35.84 10.33 -29.23
C ASN A 839 36.98 9.40 -29.69
N LEU A 840 37.23 8.23 -29.10
CA LEU A 840 36.26 7.14 -28.90
C LEU A 840 36.98 5.97 -28.17
N GLU A 841 36.52 5.53 -26.99
CA GLU A 841 36.68 4.11 -26.59
C GLU A 841 35.74 3.74 -25.42
N SER A 842 34.52 3.36 -25.77
CA SER A 842 33.59 2.69 -24.87
C SER A 842 33.80 1.18 -24.90
N ALA A 843 34.44 0.59 -23.88
CA ALA A 843 34.13 -0.76 -23.39
C ALA A 843 34.90 -1.08 -22.08
N HIS A 844 34.22 -1.69 -21.11
CA HIS A 844 34.82 -2.32 -19.91
C HIS A 844 35.54 -1.44 -18.88
N LYS A 845 34.90 -0.34 -18.44
CA LYS A 845 34.85 -0.09 -16.98
C LYS A 845 33.50 -0.58 -16.46
N LYS A 846 33.55 -1.55 -15.55
CA LYS A 846 32.38 -2.03 -14.79
C LYS A 846 32.01 -0.90 -13.84
N VAL A 847 31.02 -0.08 -14.19
CA VAL A 847 30.58 1.04 -13.36
C VAL A 847 30.02 0.47 -12.06
N THR A 848 30.76 0.65 -10.96
CA THR A 848 30.26 0.36 -9.61
C THR A 848 29.06 1.27 -9.37
N ARG A 849 27.88 0.71 -9.07
CA ARG A 849 26.73 1.53 -8.67
C ARG A 849 27.06 2.24 -7.36
N TYR A 850 26.69 3.50 -7.26
CA TYR A 850 26.83 4.31 -6.04
C TYR A 850 25.47 4.92 -5.68
N ASN A 851 25.16 4.94 -4.39
CA ASN A 851 24.00 5.62 -3.84
C ASN A 851 24.49 6.62 -2.77
N SER A 852 24.32 7.91 -3.03
CA SER A 852 24.83 8.98 -2.16
C SER A 852 24.07 9.08 -0.84
N ALA A 853 22.76 8.83 -0.84
CA ALA A 853 21.94 8.80 0.36
C ALA A 853 22.38 7.69 1.32
N LEU A 854 22.68 6.48 0.81
CA LEU A 854 23.18 5.35 1.61
C LEU A 854 24.53 5.68 2.26
N ASP A 855 25.49 6.15 1.48
CA ASP A 855 26.82 6.48 1.97
C ASP A 855 26.78 7.61 3.02
N MET A 856 26.06 8.70 2.75
CA MET A 856 25.94 9.80 3.71
C MET A 856 25.13 9.43 4.95
N THR A 857 24.13 8.56 4.83
CA THR A 857 23.39 8.03 5.97
C THR A 857 24.28 7.21 6.88
N LEU A 858 25.05 6.28 6.33
CA LEU A 858 26.01 5.49 7.09
C LEU A 858 27.04 6.42 7.74
N LYS A 859 27.63 7.36 6.99
CA LYS A 859 28.54 8.38 7.54
C LYS A 859 27.90 9.20 8.68
N ALA A 860 26.62 9.59 8.58
CA ALA A 860 25.93 10.34 9.62
C ALA A 860 25.68 9.52 10.89
N LEU A 861 25.21 8.27 10.75
CA LEU A 861 25.01 7.34 11.87
C LEU A 861 26.33 7.00 12.57
N LEU A 862 27.39 6.78 11.80
CA LEU A 862 28.74 6.51 12.30
C LEU A 862 29.36 7.66 13.10
N ASN A 863 28.76 8.85 13.12
CA ASN A 863 29.19 9.97 13.95
C ASN A 863 28.46 10.09 15.30
N ILE A 864 27.49 9.23 15.58
CA ILE A 864 26.73 9.24 16.84
C ILE A 864 27.47 8.39 17.87
N LYS A 865 27.90 9.00 18.98
CA LYS A 865 28.79 8.38 19.97
C LYS A 865 28.09 7.29 20.77
N VAL A 866 26.85 7.53 21.20
CA VAL A 866 26.01 6.55 21.90
C VAL A 866 25.76 5.32 21.02
N LEU A 867 25.58 5.49 19.70
CA LEU A 867 25.44 4.36 18.77
C LEU A 867 26.74 3.54 18.67
N GLN A 868 27.89 4.19 18.53
CA GLN A 868 29.19 3.50 18.54
C GLN A 868 29.41 2.72 19.85
N GLU A 869 29.15 3.35 20.99
CA GLU A 869 29.28 2.73 22.31
C GLU A 869 28.36 1.51 22.44
N ASP A 870 27.11 1.60 22.00
CA ASP A 870 26.18 0.47 22.02
C ASP A 870 26.66 -0.70 21.14
N LEU A 871 27.10 -0.41 19.91
CA LEU A 871 27.65 -1.41 18.99
C LEU A 871 28.93 -2.09 19.53
N VAL A 872 29.77 -1.36 20.30
CA VAL A 872 30.92 -1.93 21.01
C VAL A 872 30.47 -2.85 22.15
N HIS A 873 29.52 -2.41 22.99
CA HIS A 873 29.08 -3.16 24.17
C HIS A 873 28.32 -4.44 23.80
N ASN A 874 27.52 -4.42 22.72
CA ASN A 874 26.69 -5.55 22.29
C ASN A 874 27.31 -6.39 21.15
N ARG A 875 28.61 -6.22 20.89
CA ARG A 875 29.37 -6.84 19.78
C ARG A 875 29.28 -8.38 19.68
N GLN A 876 28.94 -9.08 20.76
CA GLN A 876 28.81 -10.55 20.77
C GLN A 876 27.38 -11.06 20.48
N LEU A 877 26.38 -10.18 20.35
CA LEU A 877 24.96 -10.56 20.26
C LEU A 877 24.38 -10.55 18.84
N PHE A 878 25.23 -10.40 17.82
CA PHE A 878 24.86 -10.51 16.40
C PHE A 878 24.57 -11.97 15.95
N HIS A 879 23.62 -12.62 16.63
CA HIS A 879 23.18 -14.01 16.45
C HIS A 879 21.71 -14.11 15.96
N GLY A 880 21.32 -13.22 15.03
CA GLY A 880 20.10 -13.39 14.22
C GLY A 880 20.30 -14.47 13.13
N ASN A 881 19.20 -14.91 12.50
CA ASN A 881 19.23 -15.95 11.45
C ASN A 881 20.23 -15.61 10.34
N LEU A 882 21.16 -16.54 10.09
CA LEU A 882 22.27 -16.43 9.14
C LEU A 882 21.87 -16.64 7.66
N GLU A 883 20.57 -16.60 7.34
CA GLU A 883 20.04 -16.89 6.00
C GLU A 883 19.71 -15.63 5.18
N GLU A 884 19.69 -14.44 5.80
CA GLU A 884 19.46 -13.17 5.09
C GLU A 884 20.77 -12.42 4.81
N GLN A 885 20.96 -11.96 3.56
CA GLN A 885 22.19 -11.28 3.14
C GLN A 885 22.36 -9.89 3.77
N VAL A 886 21.30 -9.08 3.87
CA VAL A 886 21.38 -7.69 4.34
C VAL A 886 21.82 -7.57 5.81
N PRO A 887 21.24 -8.32 6.77
CA PRO A 887 21.73 -8.28 8.16
C PRO A 887 23.20 -8.71 8.30
N CYS A 888 23.68 -9.61 7.43
CA CYS A 888 25.09 -10.00 7.38
C CYS A 888 25.97 -8.85 6.86
N ALA A 889 25.63 -8.24 5.72
CA ALA A 889 26.38 -7.12 5.16
C ALA A 889 26.42 -5.89 6.10
N LEU A 890 25.30 -5.57 6.76
CA LEU A 890 25.25 -4.54 7.81
C LEU A 890 26.14 -4.90 9.00
N LYS A 891 26.04 -6.14 9.50
CA LYS A 891 26.88 -6.63 10.60
C LYS A 891 28.35 -6.50 10.26
N ASP A 892 28.78 -6.89 9.07
CA ASP A 892 30.19 -6.84 8.65
C ASP A 892 30.67 -5.38 8.54
N PHE A 893 29.84 -4.49 7.96
CA PHE A 893 30.11 -3.06 7.89
C PHE A 893 30.31 -2.44 9.29
N PHE A 894 29.35 -2.59 10.20
CA PHE A 894 29.47 -2.04 11.56
C PHE A 894 30.53 -2.77 12.42
N SER A 895 30.79 -4.06 12.17
CA SER A 895 31.88 -4.79 12.84
C SER A 895 33.25 -4.28 12.44
N ALA A 896 33.46 -3.92 11.16
CA ALA A 896 34.71 -3.32 10.69
C ALA A 896 34.94 -1.93 11.32
N VAL A 897 33.89 -1.12 11.46
CA VAL A 897 33.91 0.16 12.20
C VAL A 897 34.32 -0.05 13.66
N VAL A 898 33.57 -0.88 14.39
CA VAL A 898 33.77 -1.17 15.82
C VAL A 898 35.15 -1.77 16.12
N SER A 899 35.78 -2.38 15.11
CA SER A 899 37.12 -2.97 15.22
C SER A 899 38.26 -2.01 14.82
N GLU A 900 37.96 -0.74 14.50
CA GLU A 900 38.90 0.25 13.92
C GLU A 900 39.65 -0.28 12.68
N GLN A 901 39.03 -1.18 11.91
CA GLN A 901 39.66 -1.81 10.74
C GLN A 901 39.53 -0.95 9.47
N ILE A 902 38.57 -0.02 9.43
CA ILE A 902 38.40 0.92 8.33
C ILE A 902 39.47 2.02 8.42
N LYS A 903 40.65 1.72 7.88
CA LYS A 903 41.80 2.63 7.74
C LYS A 903 42.16 2.93 6.28
N GLU A 904 41.54 2.24 5.35
CA GLU A 904 41.78 2.31 3.91
C GLU A 904 40.43 2.53 3.20
N ASP A 905 40.37 3.51 2.27
CA ASP A 905 39.13 3.84 1.53
C ASP A 905 38.63 2.65 0.69
N GLU A 906 39.52 1.72 0.30
CA GLU A 906 39.17 0.49 -0.43
C GLU A 906 38.28 -0.46 0.39
N LEU A 907 38.58 -0.66 1.68
CA LEU A 907 37.78 -1.53 2.55
C LEU A 907 36.39 -0.92 2.83
N TYR A 908 36.31 0.40 3.04
CA TYR A 908 35.04 1.10 3.17
C TYR A 908 34.19 0.95 1.91
N SER A 909 34.80 1.20 0.74
CA SER A 909 34.15 1.10 -0.56
C SER A 909 33.66 -0.32 -0.87
N TYR A 910 34.44 -1.34 -0.49
CA TYR A 910 34.06 -2.75 -0.61
C TYR A 910 32.85 -3.10 0.27
N LEU A 911 32.88 -2.74 1.55
CA LEU A 911 31.79 -3.01 2.49
C LEU A 911 30.50 -2.25 2.10
N LEU A 912 30.63 -0.99 1.67
CA LEU A 912 29.53 -0.18 1.15
C LEU A 912 28.93 -0.80 -0.13
N SER A 913 29.77 -1.28 -1.06
CA SER A 913 29.32 -1.92 -2.30
C SER A 913 28.60 -3.25 -2.04
N ASN A 914 29.10 -4.06 -1.12
CA ASN A 914 28.43 -5.30 -0.69
C ASN A 914 27.07 -5.00 -0.04
N LEU A 915 27.03 -4.02 0.86
CA LEU A 915 25.80 -3.60 1.52
C LEU A 915 24.77 -3.04 0.52
N LEU A 916 25.20 -2.22 -0.44
CA LEU A 916 24.34 -1.72 -1.52
C LEU A 916 23.80 -2.87 -2.37
N ALA A 917 24.63 -3.84 -2.76
CA ALA A 917 24.20 -5.00 -3.54
C ALA A 917 23.15 -5.84 -2.79
N SER A 918 23.39 -6.17 -1.51
CA SER A 918 22.41 -6.89 -0.70
C SER A 918 21.12 -6.08 -0.48
N LEU A 919 21.21 -4.76 -0.32
CA LEU A 919 20.02 -3.90 -0.20
C LEU A 919 19.22 -3.84 -1.51
N GLU A 920 19.88 -3.74 -2.67
CA GLU A 920 19.23 -3.76 -4.00
C GLU A 920 18.51 -5.09 -4.29
N GLU A 921 18.97 -6.22 -3.75
CA GLU A 921 18.27 -7.52 -3.87
C GLU A 921 16.95 -7.57 -3.07
N VAL A 922 16.79 -6.77 -2.02
CA VAL A 922 15.63 -6.81 -1.10
C VAL A 922 14.72 -5.59 -1.23
N HIS A 923 15.25 -4.46 -1.70
CA HIS A 923 14.54 -3.19 -1.87
C HIS A 923 15.00 -2.46 -3.13
N SER A 924 14.08 -1.80 -3.85
CA SER A 924 14.46 -0.74 -4.78
C SER A 924 14.91 0.46 -3.95
N LEU A 925 16.22 0.58 -3.69
CA LEU A 925 16.75 1.58 -2.77
C LEU A 925 16.47 3.00 -3.29
N SER A 926 15.92 3.84 -2.41
CA SER A 926 15.53 5.21 -2.75
C SER A 926 16.73 6.13 -3.01
N SER A 927 16.48 7.23 -3.70
CA SER A 927 17.36 8.40 -3.68
C SER A 927 17.21 9.19 -2.39
N ASP A 928 16.10 9.04 -1.68
CA ASP A 928 15.69 9.97 -0.64
C ASP A 928 16.22 9.51 0.73
N ALA A 929 16.93 10.39 1.44
CA ALA A 929 17.73 10.01 2.61
C ALA A 929 16.89 9.51 3.80
N ASP A 930 15.65 9.95 3.94
CA ASP A 930 14.74 9.56 5.01
C ASP A 930 14.24 8.13 4.82
N GLU A 931 13.87 7.75 3.59
CA GLU A 931 13.55 6.36 3.24
C GLU A 931 14.75 5.43 3.46
N VAL A 932 15.97 5.91 3.20
CA VAL A 932 17.21 5.16 3.45
C VAL A 932 17.50 5.00 4.95
N VAL A 933 17.35 6.06 5.76
CA VAL A 933 17.46 5.98 7.23
C VAL A 933 16.45 5.00 7.80
N VAL A 934 15.17 5.09 7.39
CA VAL A 934 14.12 4.15 7.82
C VAL A 934 14.47 2.72 7.44
N THR A 935 14.94 2.48 6.20
CA THR A 935 15.35 1.15 5.73
C THR A 935 16.49 0.58 6.58
N ILE A 936 17.52 1.36 6.88
CA ILE A 936 18.63 0.90 7.75
C ILE A 936 18.10 0.60 9.15
N LEU A 937 17.30 1.48 9.77
CA LEU A 937 16.74 1.26 11.09
C LEU A 937 15.82 0.02 11.14
N GLU A 938 15.00 -0.24 10.13
CA GLU A 938 14.22 -1.49 10.04
C GLU A 938 15.11 -2.74 10.12
N PHE A 939 16.31 -2.73 9.52
CA PHE A 939 17.27 -3.82 9.66
C PHE A 939 18.02 -3.81 11.00
N LEU A 940 18.28 -2.64 11.59
CA LEU A 940 18.91 -2.56 12.93
C LEU A 940 17.96 -3.04 14.04
N HIS A 941 16.64 -3.07 13.80
CA HIS A 941 15.64 -3.57 14.75
C HIS A 941 15.82 -5.08 15.08
N TRP A 942 16.54 -5.83 14.25
CA TRP A 942 16.87 -7.23 14.51
C TRP A 942 18.01 -7.42 15.53
N TRP A 943 18.80 -6.37 15.81
CA TRP A 943 19.86 -6.43 16.81
C TRP A 943 19.31 -6.14 18.21
N LYS A 944 19.43 -7.11 19.10
CA LYS A 944 18.83 -7.06 20.44
C LYS A 944 19.89 -7.11 21.53
N SER A 945 19.63 -6.34 22.59
CA SER A 945 20.37 -6.36 23.84
C SER A 945 20.16 -7.67 24.62
N PRO A 946 20.94 -7.95 25.70
CA PRO A 946 20.66 -9.04 26.63
C PRO A 946 19.24 -9.01 27.21
N GLU A 947 18.66 -7.82 27.31
CA GLU A 947 17.32 -7.54 27.83
C GLU A 947 16.22 -7.71 26.77
N LYS A 948 16.59 -8.17 25.56
CA LYS A 948 15.73 -8.44 24.39
C LYS A 948 15.06 -7.21 23.73
N GLU A 949 15.33 -6.01 24.24
CA GLU A 949 15.03 -4.73 23.57
C GLU A 949 15.94 -4.56 22.34
N SER A 950 15.41 -4.05 21.22
CA SER A 950 16.22 -3.80 20.02
C SER A 950 17.04 -2.51 20.12
N LEU A 951 18.15 -2.43 19.38
CA LEU A 951 18.99 -1.24 19.31
C LEU A 951 18.17 0.01 18.91
N VAL A 952 17.23 -0.15 17.98
CA VAL A 952 16.34 0.93 17.53
C VAL A 952 15.36 1.36 18.63
N THR A 953 14.74 0.41 19.33
CA THR A 953 13.84 0.70 20.46
C THR A 953 14.59 1.43 21.58
N ARG A 954 15.82 1.01 21.86
CA ARG A 954 16.64 1.57 22.95
C ARG A 954 17.22 2.95 22.63
N LEU A 955 17.60 3.21 21.38
CA LEU A 955 18.36 4.41 21.00
C LEU A 955 17.56 5.47 20.22
N PHE A 956 16.70 5.06 19.29
CA PHE A 956 16.03 5.97 18.32
C PHE A 956 14.52 6.09 18.52
N THR A 957 13.87 5.13 19.19
CA THR A 957 12.41 5.10 19.24
C THR A 957 11.86 6.15 20.20
N LEU A 958 11.07 7.04 19.62
CA LEU A 958 10.33 8.10 20.28
C LEU A 958 8.94 7.55 20.64
N GLU A 959 8.72 7.30 21.93
CA GLU A 959 7.43 6.79 22.45
C GLU A 959 6.58 7.97 22.95
N GLU A 960 5.53 8.29 22.22
CA GLU A 960 4.76 9.52 22.36
C GLU A 960 3.26 9.23 22.53
N TYR A 961 2.59 9.97 23.41
CA TYR A 961 1.14 9.89 23.58
C TYR A 961 0.46 11.25 23.46
N GLU A 962 -0.48 11.33 22.53
CA GLU A 962 -1.31 12.50 22.30
C GLU A 962 -2.38 12.63 23.39
N ARG A 963 -2.47 13.82 24.01
CA ARG A 963 -3.54 14.17 24.94
C ARG A 963 -4.33 15.34 24.43
N MET A 964 -5.64 15.18 24.31
CA MET A 964 -6.56 16.29 24.09
C MET A 964 -7.50 16.42 25.29
N ARG A 965 -7.59 17.63 25.87
CA ARG A 965 -8.58 17.99 26.89
C ARG A 965 -9.61 18.90 26.26
N CYS A 966 -10.83 18.40 26.08
CA CYS A 966 -11.86 19.22 25.46
C CYS A 966 -12.19 20.45 26.30
N THR A 967 -11.95 21.63 25.75
CA THR A 967 -12.17 22.92 26.43
C THR A 967 -13.64 23.16 26.79
N LYS A 968 -14.58 22.56 26.05
CA LYS A 968 -16.03 22.71 26.22
C LYS A 968 -16.63 21.70 27.21
N CYS A 969 -16.36 20.39 27.06
CA CYS A 969 -16.96 19.35 27.92
C CYS A 969 -15.98 18.75 28.96
N ARG A 970 -14.74 19.24 29.03
CA ARG A 970 -13.68 18.79 29.98
C ARG A 970 -13.31 17.31 29.91
N ARG A 971 -13.74 16.62 28.86
CA ARG A 971 -13.40 15.21 28.61
C ARG A 971 -11.98 15.09 28.07
N ASN A 972 -11.22 14.16 28.64
CA ASN A 972 -9.93 13.73 28.10
C ASN A 972 -10.15 12.31 27.52
N PRO A 973 -10.15 12.11 26.19
CA PRO A 973 -9.98 10.78 25.61
C PRO A 973 -8.53 10.32 25.86
N ASN A 974 -8.33 9.02 26.10
CA ASN A 974 -7.00 8.42 26.01
C ASN A 974 -6.82 7.92 24.59
N TYR A 975 -5.89 8.51 23.85
CA TYR A 975 -5.41 8.00 22.57
C TYR A 975 -4.34 6.92 22.82
N PRO A 976 -4.13 5.98 21.88
CA PRO A 976 -3.04 5.02 21.97
C PRO A 976 -1.68 5.73 21.90
N GLU A 977 -0.67 5.08 22.47
CA GLU A 977 0.73 5.49 22.34
C GLU A 977 1.19 5.21 20.91
N GLN A 978 1.93 6.15 20.32
CA GLN A 978 2.52 6.04 18.99
C GLN A 978 4.04 5.94 19.14
N SER A 979 4.67 5.10 18.31
CA SER A 979 6.13 5.00 18.24
C SER A 979 6.63 5.45 16.86
N SER A 980 7.63 6.32 16.86
CA SER A 980 8.34 6.78 15.65
C SER A 980 9.85 6.78 15.86
N TYR A 981 10.63 7.10 14.83
CA TYR A 981 12.10 7.26 14.93
C TYR A 981 12.53 8.72 15.12
N GLY A 982 11.57 9.64 15.28
CA GLY A 982 11.78 11.08 15.27
C GLY A 982 10.53 11.87 14.91
N ILE A 983 10.71 13.18 14.74
CA ILE A 983 9.66 14.12 14.31
C ILE A 983 9.91 14.58 12.87
N VAL A 984 8.83 14.86 12.14
CA VAL A 984 8.87 15.43 10.78
C VAL A 984 8.39 16.88 10.85
N MET A 985 9.07 17.79 10.16
CA MET A 985 8.82 19.23 10.21
C MET A 985 8.99 19.88 8.85
N ALA A 986 8.02 20.68 8.42
CA ALA A 986 8.14 21.42 7.18
C ALA A 986 9.16 22.58 7.32
N ALA A 987 10.18 22.59 6.46
CA ALA A 987 11.29 23.55 6.49
C ALA A 987 10.81 25.00 6.32
N ASN A 988 9.72 25.20 5.58
CA ASN A 988 9.03 26.47 5.35
C ASN A 988 8.44 27.06 6.65
N SER A 989 7.79 26.24 7.47
CA SER A 989 7.09 26.65 8.69
C SER A 989 8.09 27.08 9.77
N ILE A 990 9.22 26.38 9.85
CA ILE A 990 10.35 26.76 10.72
C ILE A 990 10.88 28.15 10.36
N ARG A 991 11.19 28.42 9.07
CA ARG A 991 11.69 29.76 8.65
C ARG A 991 10.62 30.85 8.82
N ASN A 992 9.37 30.56 8.48
CA ASN A 992 8.27 31.54 8.57
C ASN A 992 8.00 31.96 10.02
N LEU A 993 7.89 31.01 10.95
CA LEU A 993 7.73 31.32 12.38
C LEU A 993 8.96 32.02 12.96
N LYS A 994 10.18 31.62 12.55
CA LYS A 994 11.41 32.31 12.97
C LYS A 994 11.48 33.75 12.44
N CYS A 995 11.00 34.00 11.21
CA CYS A 995 10.95 35.33 10.63
C CYS A 995 9.89 36.21 11.32
N ALA A 996 8.67 35.70 11.48
CA ALA A 996 7.55 36.41 12.10
C ALA A 996 7.79 36.72 13.59
N PHE A 997 8.44 35.81 14.32
CA PHE A 997 8.59 35.88 15.77
C PHE A 997 10.06 35.73 16.21
N GLY A 998 11.01 36.45 15.61
CA GLY A 998 12.47 36.28 15.74
C GLY A 998 13.08 35.96 17.12
N ASN A 999 12.43 36.35 18.22
CA ASN A 999 12.83 36.01 19.59
C ASN A 999 12.52 34.56 20.02
N MET A 1000 11.64 33.84 19.31
CA MET A 1000 11.30 32.45 19.61
C MET A 1000 12.51 31.55 19.42
N LYS A 1001 12.69 30.61 20.35
CA LYS A 1001 13.71 29.57 20.24
C LYS A 1001 13.24 28.44 19.34
N PHE A 1002 14.17 27.62 18.86
CA PHE A 1002 13.86 26.56 17.91
C PHE A 1002 12.88 25.54 18.49
N GLU A 1003 13.04 25.15 19.76
CA GLU A 1003 12.11 24.24 20.43
C GLU A 1003 10.71 24.83 20.62
N GLU A 1004 10.57 26.16 20.74
CA GLU A 1004 9.26 26.83 20.80
C GLU A 1004 8.56 26.88 19.43
N ILE A 1005 9.34 27.00 18.36
CA ILE A 1005 8.86 26.93 16.97
C ILE A 1005 8.33 25.53 16.68
N LEU A 1006 9.09 24.48 17.05
CA LEU A 1006 8.64 23.09 16.93
C LEU A 1006 7.34 22.84 17.71
N THR A 1007 7.19 23.38 18.92
CA THR A 1007 5.94 23.29 19.69
C THR A 1007 4.78 24.00 19.00
N VAL A 1008 4.98 25.18 18.40
CA VAL A 1008 3.89 25.90 17.71
C VAL A 1008 3.44 25.19 16.44
N ILE A 1009 4.36 24.66 15.62
CA ILE A 1009 3.99 23.89 14.41
C ILE A 1009 3.09 22.70 14.80
N ARG A 1010 3.43 21.99 15.87
CA ARG A 1010 2.64 20.83 16.36
C ARG A 1010 1.34 21.20 17.05
N MET A 1011 1.16 22.46 17.46
CA MET A 1011 -0.12 22.94 17.97
C MET A 1011 -1.14 23.20 16.84
N GLU A 1012 -0.75 23.12 15.56
CA GLU A 1012 -1.68 23.15 14.43
C GLU A 1012 -2.50 21.84 14.31
N ASP A 1013 -2.05 20.75 14.96
CA ASP A 1013 -2.80 19.50 15.03
C ASP A 1013 -4.09 19.67 15.87
N GLU A 1014 -5.23 19.62 15.18
CA GLU A 1014 -6.55 19.94 15.73
C GLU A 1014 -7.44 18.68 15.85
N MET A 1015 -7.73 18.25 17.09
CA MET A 1015 -8.59 17.08 17.35
C MET A 1015 -10.02 17.46 17.75
N ILE A 1016 -11.00 16.91 17.02
CA ILE A 1016 -12.43 17.03 17.32
C ILE A 1016 -12.79 16.17 18.53
N CYS A 1017 -13.51 16.75 19.49
CA CYS A 1017 -14.12 16.02 20.60
C CYS A 1017 -15.29 15.15 20.10
N ASP A 1018 -14.96 13.96 19.59
CA ASP A 1018 -15.84 13.04 18.87
C ASP A 1018 -17.19 12.79 19.56
N VAL A 1019 -18.28 13.04 18.83
CA VAL A 1019 -19.65 12.86 19.30
C VAL A 1019 -20.01 11.37 19.44
N LYS A 1020 -19.44 10.46 18.64
CA LYS A 1020 -19.77 9.02 18.65
C LYS A 1020 -19.36 8.34 19.95
N THR A 1021 -18.22 8.73 20.54
CA THR A 1021 -17.78 8.33 21.87
C THR A 1021 -18.47 9.11 23.01
N GLY A 1022 -19.33 10.09 22.70
CA GLY A 1022 -20.05 10.95 23.65
C GLY A 1022 -19.36 12.28 23.96
N GLY A 1023 -18.54 12.78 23.04
CA GLY A 1023 -17.98 14.13 23.05
C GLY A 1023 -18.97 15.19 22.57
N CYS A 1024 -18.48 16.42 22.37
CA CYS A 1024 -19.33 17.61 22.13
C CYS A 1024 -19.10 18.32 20.79
N GLY A 1025 -18.35 17.69 19.88
CA GLY A 1025 -18.09 18.16 18.52
C GLY A 1025 -17.16 19.37 18.39
N LYS A 1026 -16.55 19.85 19.48
CA LYS A 1026 -15.61 20.99 19.45
C LYS A 1026 -14.18 20.50 19.17
N THR A 1027 -13.48 21.15 18.26
CA THR A 1027 -12.03 20.99 18.02
C THR A 1027 -11.17 21.62 19.12
N ASN A 1028 -10.06 20.99 19.46
CA ASN A 1028 -9.11 21.45 20.46
C ASN A 1028 -7.70 20.99 20.05
N PHE A 1029 -6.69 21.77 20.43
CA PHE A 1029 -5.29 21.44 20.23
C PHE A 1029 -4.88 20.13 20.92
N VAL A 1030 -3.92 19.45 20.31
CA VAL A 1030 -3.26 18.27 20.85
C VAL A 1030 -2.08 18.69 21.73
N HIS A 1031 -1.92 18.00 22.85
CA HIS A 1031 -0.74 18.10 23.70
C HIS A 1031 0.09 16.83 23.50
N HIS A 1032 1.34 16.99 23.08
CA HIS A 1032 2.29 15.89 22.88
C HIS A 1032 3.06 15.65 24.17
N VAL A 1033 3.18 14.39 24.55
CA VAL A 1033 3.69 13.99 25.87
C VAL A 1033 4.51 12.73 25.68
N LEU A 1034 5.69 12.66 26.30
CA LEU A 1034 6.65 11.59 26.06
C LEU A 1034 6.65 10.58 27.20
N SER A 1035 6.75 9.28 26.90
CA SER A 1035 6.89 8.23 27.93
C SER A 1035 8.35 7.90 28.23
N ARG A 1036 9.24 7.97 27.22
CA ARG A 1036 10.69 7.79 27.35
C ARG A 1036 11.46 8.73 26.42
N CYS A 1037 12.50 9.38 26.93
CA CYS A 1037 13.44 10.16 26.12
C CYS A 1037 14.38 9.21 25.35
N PRO A 1038 14.41 9.23 23.99
CA PRO A 1038 15.35 8.41 23.24
C PRO A 1038 16.76 9.01 23.33
N PRO A 1039 17.83 8.21 23.54
CA PRO A 1039 19.20 8.70 23.54
C PRO A 1039 19.60 9.48 22.27
N ILE A 1040 18.99 9.14 21.13
CA ILE A 1040 19.13 9.81 19.84
C ILE A 1040 17.77 10.37 19.43
N PHE A 1041 17.66 11.69 19.25
CA PHE A 1041 16.46 12.37 18.80
C PHE A 1041 16.63 12.83 17.35
N THR A 1042 15.80 12.30 16.45
CA THR A 1042 15.86 12.61 15.01
C THR A 1042 14.82 13.68 14.65
N ILE A 1043 15.23 14.68 13.85
CA ILE A 1043 14.31 15.60 13.17
C ILE A 1043 14.51 15.45 11.67
N VAL A 1044 13.42 15.16 10.94
CA VAL A 1044 13.37 15.17 9.48
C VAL A 1044 12.77 16.51 9.02
N LEU A 1045 13.36 17.13 8.01
CA LEU A 1045 12.97 18.40 7.44
C LEU A 1045 12.46 18.21 6.01
N GLU A 1046 11.18 18.54 5.78
CA GLU A 1046 10.56 18.45 4.46
C GLU A 1046 10.75 19.77 3.68
N TRP A 1047 11.21 19.66 2.43
CA TRP A 1047 11.53 20.78 1.54
C TRP A 1047 10.64 20.79 0.28
N GLU A 1048 10.15 21.97 -0.09
CA GLU A 1048 9.41 22.26 -1.31
C GLU A 1048 10.37 22.43 -2.49
N LYS A 1049 10.97 21.32 -2.97
CA LYS A 1049 11.89 21.06 -4.13
C LYS A 1049 12.64 22.19 -4.88
N ASN A 1050 12.16 23.43 -4.96
CA ASN A 1050 12.66 24.59 -5.69
C ASN A 1050 13.17 25.75 -4.79
N GLU A 1051 13.56 25.52 -3.53
CA GLU A 1051 13.98 26.62 -2.65
C GLU A 1051 15.21 27.41 -3.13
N THR A 1052 15.18 28.71 -2.84
CA THR A 1052 16.28 29.64 -3.06
C THR A 1052 17.40 29.48 -2.02
N GLU A 1053 18.63 29.87 -2.40
CA GLU A 1053 19.77 30.02 -1.47
C GLU A 1053 19.41 30.82 -0.20
N THR A 1054 18.60 31.86 -0.36
CA THR A 1054 18.08 32.69 0.74
C THR A 1054 17.22 31.88 1.71
N GLU A 1055 16.25 31.10 1.21
CA GLU A 1055 15.36 30.28 2.05
C GLU A 1055 16.09 29.14 2.75
N ILE A 1056 17.05 28.51 2.07
CA ILE A 1056 17.94 27.49 2.66
C ILE A 1056 18.77 28.11 3.79
N SER A 1057 19.37 29.28 3.56
CA SER A 1057 20.13 30.00 4.57
C SER A 1057 19.26 30.45 5.75
N GLU A 1058 18.01 30.86 5.52
CA GLU A 1058 17.08 31.27 6.57
C GLU A 1058 16.58 30.12 7.42
N THR A 1059 16.21 28.98 6.82
CA THR A 1059 15.90 27.77 7.59
C THR A 1059 17.13 27.32 8.38
N ALA A 1060 18.32 27.28 7.78
CA ALA A 1060 19.54 26.89 8.51
C ALA A 1060 19.86 27.83 9.69
N LYS A 1061 19.56 29.14 9.59
CA LYS A 1061 19.64 30.11 10.71
C LYS A 1061 18.58 29.87 11.80
N ALA A 1062 17.44 29.27 11.46
CA ALA A 1062 16.35 28.99 12.37
C ALA A 1062 16.56 27.72 13.20
N LEU A 1063 17.33 26.75 12.67
CA LEU A 1063 17.76 25.54 13.38
C LEU A 1063 18.71 25.87 14.54
N ALA A 1064 18.61 25.10 15.63
CA ALA A 1064 19.48 25.24 16.79
C ALA A 1064 20.42 24.03 16.97
N TRP A 1065 21.69 24.31 17.26
CA TRP A 1065 22.71 23.33 17.63
C TRP A 1065 22.40 22.57 18.94
N GLU A 1066 21.73 23.24 19.88
CA GLU A 1066 21.31 22.72 21.17
C GLU A 1066 19.80 22.93 21.32
N ILE A 1067 19.07 21.90 21.75
CA ILE A 1067 17.61 21.93 21.98
C ILE A 1067 17.28 21.35 23.36
N ASP A 1068 16.19 21.83 23.96
CA ASP A 1068 15.65 21.29 25.20
C ASP A 1068 14.29 20.64 24.91
N ILE A 1069 14.25 19.31 24.83
CA ILE A 1069 13.03 18.59 24.45
C ILE A 1069 11.95 18.65 25.54
N SER A 1070 12.29 19.04 26.77
CA SER A 1070 11.31 19.26 27.85
C SER A 1070 10.42 20.50 27.64
N ARG A 1071 10.69 21.26 26.57
CA ARG A 1071 9.85 22.37 26.09
C ARG A 1071 8.96 22.01 24.89
N LEU A 1072 9.28 20.88 24.24
CA LEU A 1072 8.51 20.27 23.15
C LEU A 1072 7.46 19.28 23.67
N TYR A 1073 7.79 18.60 24.78
CA TYR A 1073 6.98 17.54 25.37
C TYR A 1073 6.53 17.87 26.79
N GLU A 1074 5.26 17.64 27.09
CA GLU A 1074 4.78 17.62 28.47
C GLU A 1074 5.24 16.32 29.18
N GLY A 1075 5.08 16.28 30.51
CA GLY A 1075 5.11 15.03 31.28
C GLY A 1075 6.49 14.47 31.66
N LEU A 1076 7.59 15.05 31.18
CA LEU A 1076 8.94 14.68 31.61
C LEU A 1076 9.18 15.07 33.09
N GLU A 1077 9.68 14.12 33.88
CA GLU A 1077 9.95 14.33 35.32
C GLU A 1077 11.21 15.17 35.59
N GLU A 1078 12.14 15.22 34.62
CA GLU A 1078 13.39 15.97 34.71
C GLU A 1078 13.35 17.26 33.88
N PRO A 1079 13.45 18.46 34.48
CA PRO A 1079 13.54 19.71 33.73
C PRO A 1079 14.93 19.90 33.10
N ASN A 1080 14.97 20.41 31.87
CA ASN A 1080 16.16 20.68 31.04
C ASN A 1080 16.82 19.42 30.42
N THR A 1081 16.03 18.58 29.73
CA THR A 1081 16.55 17.46 28.92
C THR A 1081 17.19 18.00 27.63
N ASN A 1082 18.47 18.38 27.73
CA ASN A 1082 19.21 19.00 26.63
C ASN A 1082 19.74 17.96 25.64
N TYR A 1083 19.69 18.30 24.35
CA TYR A 1083 20.15 17.49 23.23
C TYR A 1083 21.06 18.33 22.32
N ARG A 1084 22.06 17.70 21.71
CA ARG A 1084 23.08 18.34 20.87
C ARG A 1084 23.13 17.73 19.49
N LEU A 1085 23.11 18.55 18.45
CA LEU A 1085 23.24 18.07 17.08
C LEU A 1085 24.64 17.48 16.85
N VAL A 1086 24.72 16.19 16.54
CA VAL A 1086 26.01 15.48 16.35
C VAL A 1086 26.31 15.23 14.87
N SER A 1087 25.28 14.98 14.06
CA SER A 1087 25.40 14.84 12.62
C SER A 1087 24.12 15.26 11.91
N MET A 1088 24.25 15.63 10.63
CA MET A 1088 23.13 15.92 9.75
C MET A 1088 23.44 15.49 8.31
N ILE A 1089 22.38 15.11 7.60
CA ILE A 1089 22.40 14.82 6.17
C ILE A 1089 21.70 15.98 5.47
N GLY A 1090 22.27 16.45 4.36
CA GLY A 1090 21.59 17.39 3.49
C GLY A 1090 21.81 17.11 2.01
N CYS A 1091 20.86 17.55 1.19
CA CYS A 1091 20.81 17.30 -0.24
C CYS A 1091 21.12 18.59 -1.03
N GLY A 1092 22.01 18.48 -2.02
CA GLY A 1092 22.35 19.55 -2.96
C GLY A 1092 21.46 19.58 -4.20
N GLU A 1093 21.75 20.49 -5.14
CA GLU A 1093 20.92 20.73 -6.33
C GLU A 1093 20.81 19.52 -7.27
N GLU A 1094 21.87 18.72 -7.39
CA GLU A 1094 21.94 17.57 -8.31
C GLU A 1094 21.47 16.25 -7.67
N GLY A 1095 20.89 16.29 -6.46
CA GLY A 1095 20.52 15.09 -5.69
C GLY A 1095 21.71 14.41 -5.00
N GLU A 1096 22.88 15.06 -4.98
CA GLU A 1096 24.01 14.63 -4.17
C GLU A 1096 23.76 14.91 -2.68
N HIS A 1097 23.87 13.86 -1.86
CA HIS A 1097 23.82 13.99 -0.41
C HIS A 1097 25.20 14.36 0.14
N ILE A 1098 25.21 15.15 1.21
CA ILE A 1098 26.39 15.52 1.99
C ILE A 1098 26.10 15.26 3.46
N CYS A 1099 27.00 14.55 4.14
CA CYS A 1099 26.98 14.41 5.59
C CYS A 1099 27.84 15.52 6.23
N MET A 1100 27.28 16.26 7.18
CA MET A 1100 28.06 17.11 8.08
C MET A 1100 28.00 16.53 9.49
N ALA A 1101 29.15 16.50 10.18
CA ALA A 1101 29.25 15.94 11.53
C ALA A 1101 30.11 16.80 12.44
N TYR A 1102 29.89 16.71 13.74
CA TYR A 1102 30.68 17.41 14.74
C TYR A 1102 31.72 16.48 15.40
N LYS A 1103 32.99 16.69 15.06
CA LYS A 1103 34.13 15.93 15.58
C LYS A 1103 35.17 16.86 16.17
N THR A 1104 35.84 16.47 17.27
CA THR A 1104 37.01 17.20 17.81
C THR A 1104 36.77 18.71 18.03
N ASN A 1105 35.59 19.08 18.55
CA ASN A 1105 35.16 20.48 18.78
C ASN A 1105 35.03 21.34 17.51
N ARG A 1106 34.77 20.74 16.35
CA ARG A 1106 34.49 21.43 15.08
C ARG A 1106 33.52 20.64 14.21
N TRP A 1107 32.81 21.34 13.35
CA TRP A 1107 32.08 20.76 12.23
C TRP A 1107 33.03 20.36 11.10
N VAL A 1108 32.74 19.22 10.48
CA VAL A 1108 33.40 18.69 9.29
C VAL A 1108 32.34 18.22 8.28
N SER A 1109 32.67 18.30 7.00
CA SER A 1109 31.86 17.77 5.89
C SER A 1109 32.52 16.52 5.32
N LEU A 1110 31.70 15.52 5.01
CA LEU A 1110 32.09 14.24 4.41
C LEU A 1110 31.46 14.11 3.01
N ARG A 1111 32.19 13.55 2.05
CA ARG A 1111 31.78 13.37 0.65
C ARG A 1111 32.05 11.94 0.16
N HIS A 1112 31.68 11.63 -1.07
CA HIS A 1112 31.78 10.29 -1.67
C HIS A 1112 33.21 9.72 -1.66
N GLU A 1113 34.18 10.48 -2.17
CA GLU A 1113 35.46 9.93 -2.66
C GLU A 1113 36.62 9.90 -1.65
N SER A 1114 36.39 10.24 -0.37
CA SER A 1114 37.43 10.09 0.67
C SER A 1114 36.89 10.14 2.09
N LEU A 1115 37.57 9.47 3.02
CA LEU A 1115 37.46 9.71 4.46
C LEU A 1115 38.07 11.06 4.91
N LEU A 1116 38.58 11.89 3.98
CA LEU A 1116 39.17 13.19 4.28
C LEU A 1116 38.09 14.21 4.68
N GLU A 1117 38.21 14.72 5.91
CA GLU A 1117 37.28 15.66 6.50
C GLU A 1117 37.51 17.10 5.99
N GLU A 1118 36.55 17.67 5.25
CA GLU A 1118 36.57 19.11 4.94
C GLU A 1118 36.22 19.90 6.21
N GLY A 1119 37.14 20.70 6.73
CA GLY A 1119 36.95 21.45 7.97
C GLY A 1119 35.98 22.63 7.81
N VAL A 1120 34.73 22.45 8.26
CA VAL A 1120 33.69 23.49 8.23
C VAL A 1120 33.86 24.52 9.35
N GLY A 1121 34.19 24.09 10.58
CA GLY A 1121 34.45 24.98 11.71
C GLY A 1121 33.29 25.08 12.71
N ASN A 1122 32.62 26.23 12.83
CA ASN A 1122 31.53 26.43 13.81
C ASN A 1122 30.14 26.41 13.14
N TRP A 1123 29.06 26.43 13.94
CA TRP A 1123 27.68 26.42 13.43
C TRP A 1123 27.36 27.55 12.45
N LYS A 1124 27.94 28.75 12.61
CA LYS A 1124 27.74 29.84 11.65
C LYS A 1124 28.34 29.53 10.27
N ASN A 1125 29.42 28.75 10.23
CA ASN A 1125 30.01 28.27 8.98
C ASN A 1125 29.14 27.18 8.34
N VAL A 1126 28.54 26.29 9.12
CA VAL A 1126 27.57 25.29 8.62
C VAL A 1126 26.40 25.98 7.92
N VAL A 1127 25.75 26.92 8.62
CA VAL A 1127 24.65 27.75 8.08
C VAL A 1127 25.05 28.50 6.81
N ARG A 1128 26.30 29.00 6.74
CA ARG A 1128 26.84 29.65 5.56
C ARG A 1128 27.00 28.68 4.39
N ILE A 1129 27.57 27.49 4.63
CA ILE A 1129 27.76 26.46 3.61
C ILE A 1129 26.42 25.94 3.08
N CYS A 1130 25.39 25.78 3.93
CA CYS A 1130 24.04 25.40 3.48
C CYS A 1130 23.48 26.40 2.46
N GLY A 1131 23.65 27.70 2.68
CA GLY A 1131 23.32 28.73 1.69
C GLY A 1131 24.23 28.67 0.45
N GLU A 1132 25.53 28.94 0.64
CA GLU A 1132 26.52 29.10 -0.44
C GLU A 1132 26.62 27.88 -1.38
N ARG A 1133 26.36 26.67 -0.88
CA ARG A 1133 26.37 25.41 -1.66
C ARG A 1133 24.97 24.84 -1.91
N ARG A 1134 23.91 25.57 -1.57
CA ARG A 1134 22.49 25.16 -1.70
C ARG A 1134 22.21 23.76 -1.14
N VAL A 1135 22.82 23.43 -0.01
CA VAL A 1135 22.63 22.16 0.70
C VAL A 1135 21.47 22.32 1.66
N ARG A 1136 20.34 21.70 1.36
CA ARG A 1136 19.15 21.61 2.21
C ARG A 1136 19.39 20.59 3.32
N PRO A 1137 19.44 20.96 4.62
CA PRO A 1137 19.47 19.96 5.70
C PRO A 1137 18.17 19.16 5.72
N GLU A 1138 18.22 17.86 5.52
CA GLU A 1138 17.04 16.97 5.47
C GLU A 1138 16.86 16.16 6.74
N ILE A 1139 17.96 15.71 7.37
CA ILE A 1139 17.90 14.87 8.57
C ILE A 1139 18.90 15.38 9.59
N LEU A 1140 18.44 15.58 10.82
CA LEU A 1140 19.20 16.07 11.95
C LEU A 1140 19.22 15.00 13.06
N PHE A 1141 20.40 14.51 13.42
CA PHE A 1141 20.57 13.58 14.55
C PHE A 1141 21.11 14.32 15.77
N TYR A 1142 20.28 14.41 16.81
CA TYR A 1142 20.69 14.96 18.10
C TYR A 1142 20.97 13.84 19.10
N GLU A 1143 22.02 14.01 19.90
CA GLU A 1143 22.38 13.10 21.00
C GLU A 1143 22.06 13.75 22.35
N ALA A 1144 21.55 12.97 23.30
CA ALA A 1144 21.24 13.44 24.64
C ALA A 1144 22.52 13.93 25.37
N ALA A 1145 22.48 15.16 25.89
CA ALA A 1145 23.60 15.76 26.60
C ALA A 1145 23.66 15.30 28.06
N TYR A 1146 24.05 14.04 28.27
CA TYR A 1146 24.34 13.49 29.60
C TYR A 1146 25.38 14.35 30.34
N LYS A 1147 25.15 14.60 31.63
CA LYS A 1147 26.03 15.38 32.53
C LYS A 1147 27.03 14.49 33.27
#